data_AF-A0A318KDV0-F1
#
_entry.id   AF-A0A318KDV0-F1
#
_cell.length_a   1.000
_cell.length_b   1.000
_cell.length_c   1.000
_cell.angle_alpha   90.00
_cell.angle_beta   90.00
_cell.angle_gamma   90.00
#
_symmetry.space_group_name_H-M   'P 1'
#
loop_
_entity.id
_entity.type
_entity.pdbx_description
1 polymer ?
#
loop_
_entity_poly.entity_id
_entity_poly.type
_entity_poly.pdbx_seq_one_letter_code
_entity_poly.pdbx_strand_id
1 'polypeptide(L)'
;MSEFLSRPPRRSARVRLFCLPYSGGGASIFRGWQRDLPAWVDVLPVLLPGREERAGEPPLADLDALADAIADALRPHLDAPFALFGHSLGGLLAYQVALRLHRDGARAPVALLVAGLTAPHRLAPDPMHEYSDERLLDWVFEMGGTPAELRDDPELMRAALPVLRADVTMFCTYRHRPAAPLTCPIAVFSGRDDTIAPAEDAQVWGELTDSTVRTQVLPGGHFFVRTHRRELTRMLTAELRRCLPPEGRPRTTTEPVPRGRMEPVAVVGIGCRLPNASGPQALWRLLLDGEDAVTEVPDVRTDHPAVYGRLPAVPSGFRRFGGFLDDVEGFDAAFFGISPREADRMDPQQRLLLEVVWEALEDAGIPPTALAGTRTGVFVGQMGRDYWELQARHSALDLHALTGGGLSSFLSGRISFALDLRGPSVSVDTACSSSLTAVHLAWQSLQLGDSDVALAAGANLVLLPELAAIYEQVGLMSRRGRCRFGDARGDGFVRSEGVGVVVLKPLARARADGDRVYAVIAGSASNNDGSGGGSLVAPAQDAQERLLRDALDRAGLEPAAVDYVEAHGTGTNTGDSVELRALSTVFAGARPAGRPCLVGSVKTNIGHPEGAAGISGFIKTVLSLHHRMIPANPLLSEPHPVLLEPDTPLRVPTEPVAWPQDSAPVAGVTSFGLSGTNVHVVLTAAPSEPEPDDEDDEPRPLVLPLSARDPAPAQALASAYADRLDGADAVTARRVCAVAARGRAHHDWRTAVAALDGDGLAAALRDRVSDEVNRRPADGVRVVFVFPGHGSQWVGMGRELLNSSAAFRETIESCDAAIRSESGWSLLKVLADDGDELTKTAVIQPAVWAMQVALAKHWRSWGIRPDVVLGHSFGEVAAATVAGAIDLPTAARLICLRGELTAQADGLGGMVAVTLPAAEAEALAARYDERIVVAARNSPRLTVLSGESDALDELLADLRDTGVRAGRVRINFASHSRFMEPLQPRLIEALKDLRPQPLSVPLRSTVTAERMSGPDLDARYWADNLRSPVRFAEVIAAESGEGPTVFLEISPHSVLAQPMQQCLAGGDGATVVAGLRRGVSETARVAEIAARLYSAGVDPDWSAIYPALRLPEDVPTYPWQRRRTWFTPAETPRVETPAVPESAAPEIPAEGGVLAILIAELSAVLGLSAEQIPRRRPLREVGCDSLAAVEIRARLERRWGTEMSSSAVLGASVDDLAEAITATHPDAGGRTEREG
;
A
#
# COMPACT_ATOMS: atom_id res chain seq x y z
N MET A 1 28.75 -11.80 -20.15
CA MET A 1 27.42 -11.94 -20.78
C MET A 1 27.54 -12.97 -21.89
N SER A 2 26.54 -13.82 -22.10
CA SER A 2 26.58 -14.86 -23.14
C SER A 2 26.60 -14.23 -24.55
N GLU A 3 27.41 -14.76 -25.47
CA GLU A 3 27.56 -14.25 -26.84
C GLU A 3 26.25 -14.22 -27.66
N PHE A 4 25.23 -14.98 -27.24
CA PHE A 4 23.97 -15.13 -27.98
C PHE A 4 22.82 -14.24 -27.49
N LEU A 5 23.03 -13.40 -26.47
CA LEU A 5 22.00 -12.50 -25.93
C LEU A 5 22.48 -11.04 -25.90
N SER A 6 21.73 -10.13 -26.53
CA SER A 6 22.07 -8.69 -26.56
C SER A 6 21.97 -7.98 -25.20
N ARG A 7 21.27 -8.58 -24.24
CA ARG A 7 21.11 -8.06 -22.87
C ARG A 7 20.84 -9.18 -21.87
N PRO A 8 21.12 -8.97 -20.56
CA PRO A 8 20.72 -9.92 -19.54
C PRO A 8 19.19 -10.03 -19.40
N PRO A 9 18.66 -11.20 -18.99
CA PRO A 9 17.25 -11.38 -18.68
C PRO A 9 16.77 -10.46 -17.56
N ARG A 10 15.54 -9.95 -17.66
CA ARG A 10 14.90 -9.16 -16.60
C ARG A 10 14.45 -10.08 -15.47
N ARG A 11 14.89 -9.75 -14.24
CA ARG A 11 14.53 -10.50 -13.02
C ARG A 11 13.03 -10.45 -12.69
N SER A 12 12.33 -9.40 -13.14
CA SER A 12 10.89 -9.20 -12.88
C SER A 12 9.96 -9.95 -13.84
N ALA A 13 10.48 -10.64 -14.86
CA ALA A 13 9.64 -11.34 -15.83
C ALA A 13 9.24 -12.75 -15.33
N ARG A 14 7.98 -13.12 -15.55
CA ARG A 14 7.42 -14.44 -15.21
C ARG A 14 7.88 -15.53 -16.17
N VAL A 15 8.10 -15.16 -17.43
CA VAL A 15 8.62 -16.06 -18.46
C VAL A 15 9.64 -15.37 -19.33
N ARG A 16 10.72 -16.09 -19.66
CA ARG A 16 11.72 -15.67 -20.64
C ARG A 16 11.36 -16.28 -21.99
N LEU A 17 11.09 -15.44 -22.98
CA LEU A 17 10.76 -15.85 -24.35
C LEU A 17 12.01 -15.66 -25.22
N PHE A 18 12.71 -16.75 -25.49
CA PHE A 18 13.87 -16.73 -26.38
C PHE A 18 13.39 -16.83 -27.84
N CYS A 19 13.70 -15.82 -28.64
CA CYS A 19 13.17 -15.68 -29.99
C CYS A 19 14.27 -15.94 -31.03
N LEU A 20 14.08 -16.98 -31.85
CA LEU A 20 15.01 -17.41 -32.88
C LEU A 20 14.53 -16.94 -34.27
N PRO A 21 15.35 -16.20 -35.04
CA PRO A 21 14.93 -15.62 -36.29
C PRO A 21 14.85 -16.64 -37.44
N TYR A 22 14.15 -16.27 -38.52
CA TYR A 22 14.06 -17.05 -39.76
C TYR A 22 15.33 -16.93 -40.62
N SER A 23 15.42 -17.71 -41.70
CA SER A 23 16.56 -17.71 -42.64
C SER A 23 16.85 -16.32 -43.19
N GLY A 24 18.09 -15.83 -43.04
CA GLY A 24 18.51 -14.47 -43.41
C GLY A 24 18.03 -13.36 -42.46
N GLY A 25 17.15 -13.65 -41.51
CA GLY A 25 16.71 -12.71 -40.48
C GLY A 25 17.68 -12.61 -39.31
N GLY A 26 17.69 -11.46 -38.63
CA GLY A 26 18.41 -11.23 -37.37
C GLY A 26 17.46 -10.93 -36.20
N ALA A 27 18.01 -10.55 -35.05
CA ALA A 27 17.23 -10.21 -33.86
C ALA A 27 16.29 -9.01 -34.07
N SER A 28 16.59 -8.13 -35.03
CA SER A 28 15.77 -6.96 -35.36
C SER A 28 14.34 -7.31 -35.83
N ILE A 29 14.08 -8.54 -36.28
CA ILE A 29 12.72 -8.96 -36.66
C ILE A 29 11.75 -8.93 -35.47
N PHE A 30 12.30 -9.05 -34.26
CA PHE A 30 11.56 -9.00 -33.00
C PHE A 30 11.46 -7.57 -32.44
N ARG A 31 11.90 -6.55 -33.19
CA ARG A 31 11.81 -5.15 -32.76
C ARG A 31 10.35 -4.77 -32.52
N GLY A 32 10.08 -4.24 -31.33
CA GLY A 32 8.75 -3.87 -30.87
C GLY A 32 7.95 -5.01 -30.23
N TRP A 33 8.43 -6.26 -30.25
CA TRP A 33 7.76 -7.37 -29.55
C TRP A 33 7.70 -7.13 -28.05
N GLN A 34 8.75 -6.59 -27.45
CA GLN A 34 8.75 -6.27 -26.02
C GLN A 34 7.68 -5.24 -25.63
N ARG A 35 7.28 -4.37 -26.57
CA ARG A 35 6.21 -3.37 -26.37
C ARG A 35 4.83 -3.97 -26.60
N ASP A 36 4.73 -4.91 -27.53
CA ASP A 36 3.47 -5.54 -27.93
C ASP A 36 3.10 -6.74 -27.03
N LEU A 37 4.09 -7.37 -26.37
CA LEU A 37 3.90 -8.41 -25.36
C LEU A 37 3.82 -7.81 -23.94
N PRO A 38 3.06 -8.42 -23.02
CA PRO A 38 2.94 -7.92 -21.64
C PRO A 38 4.28 -7.81 -20.92
N ALA A 39 4.36 -6.93 -19.93
CA ALA A 39 5.57 -6.69 -19.14
C ALA A 39 6.12 -7.94 -18.43
N TRP A 40 5.28 -8.93 -18.13
CA TRP A 40 5.68 -10.21 -17.52
C TRP A 40 6.38 -11.18 -18.48
N VAL A 41 6.39 -10.89 -19.78
CA VAL A 41 7.16 -11.64 -20.79
C VAL A 41 8.46 -10.90 -21.08
N ASP A 42 9.60 -11.55 -20.85
CA ASP A 42 10.89 -11.04 -21.27
C ASP A 42 11.25 -11.54 -22.67
N VAL A 43 11.16 -10.66 -23.66
CA VAL A 43 11.53 -10.98 -25.04
C VAL A 43 13.03 -10.88 -25.19
N LEU A 44 13.66 -12.02 -25.47
CA LEU A 44 15.09 -12.19 -25.60
C LEU A 44 15.42 -12.72 -27.00
N PRO A 45 15.61 -11.83 -28.00
CA PRO A 45 16.08 -12.23 -29.31
C PRO A 45 17.46 -12.90 -29.22
N VAL A 46 17.63 -14.02 -29.92
CA VAL A 46 18.91 -14.75 -30.00
C VAL A 46 19.76 -14.16 -31.12
N LEU A 47 21.00 -13.77 -30.80
CA LEU A 47 21.98 -13.22 -31.74
C LEU A 47 22.75 -14.34 -32.46
N LEU A 48 22.42 -14.58 -33.73
CA LEU A 48 23.12 -15.56 -34.57
C LEU A 48 24.41 -14.98 -35.20
N PRO A 49 25.48 -15.78 -35.37
CA PRO A 49 26.72 -15.34 -36.05
C PRO A 49 26.49 -14.90 -37.50
N GLY A 50 27.33 -13.99 -37.99
CA GLY A 50 27.33 -13.51 -39.38
C GLY A 50 26.35 -12.39 -39.69
N ARG A 51 25.55 -11.93 -38.72
CA ARG A 51 24.54 -10.88 -38.94
C ARG A 51 24.42 -9.95 -37.75
N GLU A 52 23.95 -8.72 -38.01
CA GLU A 52 23.69 -7.68 -37.00
C GLU A 52 24.89 -7.43 -36.05
N GLU A 53 24.68 -7.51 -34.73
CA GLU A 53 25.72 -7.29 -33.71
C GLU A 53 26.88 -8.30 -33.81
N ARG A 54 26.69 -9.41 -34.54
CA ARG A 54 27.69 -10.46 -34.80
C ARG A 54 28.08 -10.57 -36.28
N ALA A 55 27.95 -9.48 -37.05
CA ALA A 55 28.28 -9.45 -38.48
C ALA A 55 29.77 -9.72 -38.78
N GLY A 56 30.66 -9.51 -37.80
CA GLY A 56 32.10 -9.78 -37.93
C GLY A 56 32.49 -11.25 -37.79
N GLU A 57 31.55 -12.13 -37.42
CA GLU A 57 31.79 -13.56 -37.24
C GLU A 57 31.34 -14.36 -38.49
N PRO A 58 31.99 -15.47 -38.84
CA PRO A 58 31.52 -16.32 -39.92
C PRO A 58 30.15 -16.96 -39.56
N PRO A 59 29.17 -17.01 -40.48
CA PRO A 59 27.92 -17.70 -40.23
C PRO A 59 28.15 -19.22 -40.10
N LEU A 60 27.43 -19.86 -39.18
CA LEU A 60 27.48 -21.31 -38.97
C LEU A 60 26.50 -22.02 -39.92
N ALA A 61 26.98 -23.03 -40.63
CA ALA A 61 26.18 -23.85 -41.55
C ALA A 61 25.84 -25.25 -41.00
N ASP A 62 26.23 -25.56 -39.76
CA ASP A 62 25.93 -26.80 -39.06
C ASP A 62 24.85 -26.55 -38.00
N LEU A 63 23.67 -27.15 -38.22
CA LEU A 63 22.51 -26.99 -37.36
C LEU A 63 22.73 -27.57 -35.96
N ASP A 64 23.40 -28.74 -35.86
CA ASP A 64 23.63 -29.42 -34.59
C ASP A 64 24.62 -28.60 -33.75
N ALA A 65 25.69 -28.12 -34.36
CA ALA A 65 26.68 -27.27 -33.70
C ALA A 65 26.08 -25.93 -33.23
N LEU A 66 25.22 -25.31 -34.05
CA LEU A 66 24.56 -24.06 -33.68
C LEU A 66 23.54 -24.26 -32.56
N ALA A 67 22.76 -25.34 -32.60
CA ALA A 67 21.80 -25.67 -31.53
C ALA A 67 22.52 -25.96 -30.19
N ASP A 68 23.65 -26.66 -30.22
CA ASP A 68 24.48 -26.91 -29.04
C ASP A 68 25.01 -25.60 -28.43
N ALA A 69 25.57 -24.72 -29.26
CA ALA A 69 26.08 -23.43 -28.81
C ALA A 69 24.97 -22.55 -28.19
N ILE A 70 23.78 -22.52 -28.79
CA ILE A 70 22.64 -21.79 -28.23
C ILE A 70 22.17 -22.42 -26.91
N ALA A 71 22.03 -23.74 -26.84
CA ALA A 71 21.60 -24.43 -25.62
C ALA A 71 22.56 -24.14 -24.43
N ASP A 72 23.87 -24.19 -24.68
CA ASP A 72 24.88 -23.87 -23.67
C ASP A 72 24.84 -22.39 -23.26
N ALA A 73 24.65 -21.49 -24.22
CA ALA A 73 24.49 -20.07 -23.98
C ALA A 73 23.24 -19.72 -23.14
N LEU A 74 22.15 -20.47 -23.30
CA LEU A 74 20.91 -20.25 -22.55
C LEU A 74 20.93 -20.86 -21.15
N ARG A 75 21.73 -21.91 -20.92
CA ARG A 75 21.77 -22.70 -19.67
C ARG A 75 21.87 -21.87 -18.38
N PRO A 76 22.73 -20.82 -18.28
CA PRO A 76 22.82 -19.97 -17.08
C PRO A 76 21.56 -19.13 -16.81
N HIS A 77 20.62 -19.12 -17.75
CA HIS A 77 19.43 -18.27 -17.76
C HIS A 77 18.13 -19.10 -17.71
N LEU A 78 18.18 -20.37 -17.28
CA LEU A 78 17.00 -21.26 -17.15
C LEU A 78 16.51 -21.41 -15.69
N ASP A 79 16.94 -20.50 -14.79
CA ASP A 79 16.51 -20.38 -13.39
C ASP A 79 15.04 -19.96 -13.24
N ALA A 80 14.43 -19.42 -14.30
CA ALA A 80 13.02 -19.04 -14.37
C ALA A 80 12.27 -19.83 -15.46
N PRO A 81 10.92 -19.89 -15.42
CA PRO A 81 10.15 -20.43 -16.55
C PRO A 81 10.56 -19.76 -17.87
N PHE A 82 10.70 -20.54 -18.93
CA PHE A 82 11.11 -20.04 -20.24
C PHE A 82 10.38 -20.77 -21.37
N ALA A 83 10.23 -20.08 -22.50
CA ALA A 83 9.67 -20.63 -23.73
C ALA A 83 10.59 -20.30 -24.91
N LEU A 84 10.53 -21.14 -25.94
CA LEU A 84 11.27 -20.93 -27.18
C LEU A 84 10.27 -20.55 -28.28
N PHE A 85 10.53 -19.44 -28.96
CA PHE A 85 9.80 -19.04 -30.15
C PHE A 85 10.72 -19.10 -31.36
N GLY A 86 10.25 -19.69 -32.46
CA GLY A 86 10.99 -19.72 -33.70
C GLY A 86 10.09 -19.63 -34.93
N HIS A 87 10.54 -18.90 -35.95
CA HIS A 87 9.87 -18.83 -37.25
C HIS A 87 10.72 -19.46 -38.35
N SER A 88 10.13 -20.31 -39.20
CA SER A 88 10.83 -20.98 -40.30
C SER A 88 12.09 -21.71 -39.79
N LEU A 89 13.30 -21.42 -40.29
CA LEU A 89 14.56 -21.96 -39.74
C LEU A 89 14.69 -21.77 -38.22
N GLY A 90 14.25 -20.63 -37.68
CA GLY A 90 14.24 -20.38 -36.24
C GLY A 90 13.36 -21.36 -35.47
N GLY A 91 12.27 -21.84 -36.09
CA GLY A 91 11.43 -22.91 -35.53
C GLY A 91 12.15 -24.25 -35.46
N LEU A 92 12.96 -24.56 -36.47
CA LEU A 92 13.75 -25.78 -36.52
C LEU A 92 14.87 -25.72 -35.46
N LEU A 93 15.53 -24.57 -35.33
CA LEU A 93 16.51 -24.31 -34.28
C LEU A 93 15.89 -24.37 -32.89
N ALA A 94 14.71 -23.78 -32.68
CA ALA A 94 13.99 -23.83 -31.40
C ALA A 94 13.69 -25.28 -30.98
N TYR A 95 13.28 -26.11 -31.93
CA TYR A 95 13.05 -27.54 -31.71
C TYR A 95 14.34 -28.29 -31.35
N GLN A 96 15.45 -28.06 -32.10
CA GLN A 96 16.73 -28.69 -31.80
C GLN A 96 17.30 -28.27 -30.43
N VAL A 97 17.20 -26.99 -30.08
CA VAL A 97 17.59 -26.48 -28.76
C VAL A 97 16.74 -27.12 -27.66
N ALA A 98 15.42 -27.27 -27.86
CA ALA A 98 14.55 -27.95 -26.90
C ALA A 98 14.97 -29.41 -26.68
N LEU A 99 15.28 -30.15 -27.76
CA LEU A 99 15.78 -31.52 -27.68
C LEU A 99 17.11 -31.61 -26.93
N ARG A 100 18.03 -30.67 -27.17
CA ARG A 100 19.33 -30.64 -26.50
C ARG A 100 19.20 -30.38 -25.01
N LEU A 101 18.38 -29.40 -24.63
CA LEU A 101 18.08 -29.10 -23.22
C LEU A 101 17.39 -30.29 -22.54
N HIS A 102 16.46 -30.97 -23.21
CA HIS A 102 15.81 -32.16 -22.69
C HIS A 102 16.79 -33.31 -22.45
N ARG A 103 17.64 -33.61 -23.45
CA ARG A 103 18.64 -34.69 -23.37
C ARG A 103 19.69 -34.45 -22.28
N ASP A 104 20.09 -33.20 -22.07
CA ASP A 104 21.09 -32.83 -21.07
C ASP A 104 20.50 -32.68 -19.65
N GLY A 105 19.21 -33.03 -19.45
CA GLY A 105 18.54 -32.98 -18.15
C GLY A 105 18.25 -31.57 -17.64
N ALA A 106 18.30 -30.56 -18.52
CA ALA A 106 17.95 -29.19 -18.19
C ALA A 106 16.42 -29.05 -17.98
N ARG A 107 16.02 -27.94 -17.35
CA ARG A 107 14.60 -27.60 -17.18
C ARG A 107 13.92 -27.57 -18.56
N ALA A 108 12.79 -28.28 -18.72
CA ALA A 108 12.01 -28.24 -19.95
C ALA A 108 11.39 -26.84 -20.18
N PRO A 109 11.30 -26.36 -21.43
CA PRO A 109 10.57 -25.13 -21.72
C PRO A 109 9.09 -25.30 -21.35
N VAL A 110 8.45 -24.23 -20.90
CA VAL A 110 7.01 -24.26 -20.60
C VAL A 110 6.18 -24.40 -21.87
N ALA A 111 6.69 -23.93 -23.01
CA ALA A 111 6.10 -24.14 -24.33
C ALA A 111 7.17 -24.03 -25.43
N LEU A 112 6.97 -24.79 -26.51
CA LEU A 112 7.63 -24.58 -27.79
C LEU A 112 6.65 -23.91 -28.76
N LEU A 113 6.99 -22.71 -29.21
CA LEU A 113 6.13 -21.86 -30.04
C LEU A 113 6.74 -21.76 -31.44
N VAL A 114 6.08 -22.32 -32.44
CA VAL A 114 6.64 -22.46 -33.80
C VAL A 114 5.75 -21.76 -34.81
N ALA A 115 6.35 -20.95 -35.68
CA ALA A 115 5.64 -20.22 -36.72
C ALA A 115 6.16 -20.57 -38.12
N GLY A 116 5.28 -20.84 -39.08
CA GLY A 116 5.65 -21.04 -40.50
C GLY A 116 6.70 -22.14 -40.70
N LEU A 117 6.52 -23.30 -40.07
CA LEU A 117 7.39 -24.46 -40.24
C LEU A 117 6.58 -25.76 -40.14
N THR A 118 6.73 -26.63 -41.13
CA THR A 118 6.21 -28.01 -41.11
C THR A 118 6.98 -28.87 -40.10
N ALA A 119 6.32 -29.85 -39.49
CA ALA A 119 6.91 -30.70 -38.45
C ALA A 119 8.26 -31.31 -38.90
N PRO A 120 9.34 -31.21 -38.10
CA PRO A 120 10.70 -31.61 -38.49
C PRO A 120 10.84 -32.98 -39.15
N HIS A 121 10.11 -34.00 -38.68
CA HIS A 121 10.17 -35.36 -39.24
C HIS A 121 9.49 -35.51 -40.62
N ARG A 122 8.75 -34.48 -41.08
CA ARG A 122 8.15 -34.39 -42.42
C ARG A 122 8.89 -33.43 -43.35
N LEU A 123 9.93 -32.75 -42.87
CA LEU A 123 10.70 -31.84 -43.72
C LEU A 123 11.39 -32.61 -44.84
N ALA A 124 11.03 -32.25 -46.08
CA ALA A 124 11.67 -32.72 -47.31
C ALA A 124 12.06 -31.50 -48.16
N PRO A 125 13.06 -30.71 -47.73
CA PRO A 125 13.44 -29.48 -48.41
C PRO A 125 14.05 -29.77 -49.78
N ASP A 126 13.73 -28.93 -50.76
CA ASP A 126 14.43 -28.92 -52.05
C ASP A 126 15.94 -28.68 -51.81
N PRO A 127 16.84 -29.21 -52.66
CA PRO A 127 18.29 -29.06 -52.51
C PRO A 127 18.76 -27.65 -52.91
N MET A 128 18.18 -26.61 -52.31
CA MET A 128 18.44 -25.20 -52.62
C MET A 128 19.88 -24.78 -52.30
N HIS A 129 20.53 -25.49 -51.38
CA HIS A 129 21.96 -25.32 -51.09
C HIS A 129 22.85 -25.63 -52.32
N GLU A 130 22.35 -26.36 -53.32
CA GLU A 130 23.03 -26.63 -54.59
C GLU A 130 22.73 -25.57 -55.68
N TYR A 131 21.84 -24.61 -55.43
CA TYR A 131 21.53 -23.56 -56.40
C TYR A 131 22.73 -22.64 -56.62
N SER A 132 22.87 -22.09 -57.83
CA SER A 132 23.77 -20.95 -58.05
C SER A 132 23.36 -19.78 -57.14
N ASP A 133 24.30 -18.88 -56.81
CA ASP A 133 23.98 -17.70 -56.00
C ASP A 133 22.81 -16.91 -56.61
N GLU A 134 22.80 -16.73 -57.93
CA GLU A 134 21.74 -16.05 -58.69
C GLU A 134 20.37 -16.71 -58.48
N ARG A 135 20.28 -18.04 -58.66
CA ARG A 135 19.03 -18.78 -58.49
C ARG A 135 18.55 -18.80 -57.04
N LEU A 136 19.47 -18.86 -56.08
CA LEU A 136 19.14 -18.78 -54.66
C LEU A 136 18.53 -17.42 -54.31
N LEU A 137 19.12 -16.35 -54.81
CA LEU A 137 18.63 -14.99 -54.59
C LEU A 137 17.26 -14.77 -55.24
N ASP A 138 17.07 -15.19 -56.49
CA ASP A 138 15.78 -15.10 -57.17
C ASP A 138 14.66 -15.79 -56.37
N TRP A 139 14.92 -16.99 -55.85
CA TRP A 139 13.98 -17.72 -55.01
C TRP A 139 13.64 -16.98 -53.71
N VAL A 140 14.65 -16.43 -53.01
CA VAL A 140 14.44 -15.64 -51.78
C VAL A 140 13.59 -14.39 -52.06
N PHE A 141 13.76 -13.75 -53.23
CA PHE A 141 12.94 -12.61 -53.65
C PHE A 141 11.51 -12.99 -54.03
N GLU A 142 11.31 -14.11 -54.73
CA GLU A 142 9.99 -14.62 -55.08
C GLU A 142 9.15 -14.96 -53.83
N MET A 143 9.79 -15.41 -52.76
CA MET A 143 9.13 -15.69 -51.48
C MET A 143 8.65 -14.45 -50.70
N GLY A 144 9.03 -13.24 -51.11
CA GLY A 144 8.55 -12.00 -50.50
C GLY A 144 9.14 -11.70 -49.11
N GLY A 145 10.25 -12.34 -48.74
CA GLY A 145 10.90 -12.18 -47.43
C GLY A 145 11.79 -10.95 -47.30
N THR A 146 12.24 -10.39 -48.42
CA THR A 146 13.32 -9.40 -48.48
C THR A 146 12.80 -8.02 -48.90
N PRO A 147 13.18 -6.91 -48.22
CA PRO A 147 12.84 -5.57 -48.66
C PRO A 147 13.34 -5.31 -50.09
N ALA A 148 12.56 -4.58 -50.91
CA ALA A 148 12.96 -4.22 -52.27
C ALA A 148 14.32 -3.51 -52.32
N GLU A 149 14.66 -2.75 -51.26
CA GLU A 149 15.94 -2.04 -51.11
C GLU A 149 17.17 -2.97 -51.10
N LEU A 150 17.03 -4.22 -50.61
CA LEU A 150 18.14 -5.18 -50.61
C LEU A 150 18.44 -5.69 -52.02
N ARG A 151 17.44 -5.69 -52.90
CA ARG A 151 17.56 -6.13 -54.31
C ARG A 151 18.39 -5.14 -55.13
N ASP A 152 18.28 -3.86 -54.80
CA ASP A 152 18.87 -2.76 -55.55
C ASP A 152 20.26 -2.34 -55.03
N ASP A 153 20.76 -2.96 -53.95
CA ASP A 153 22.07 -2.69 -53.33
C ASP A 153 23.03 -3.91 -53.44
N PRO A 154 24.00 -3.86 -54.38
CA PRO A 154 24.96 -4.94 -54.59
C PRO A 154 25.97 -5.18 -53.45
N GLU A 155 26.14 -4.24 -52.52
CA GLU A 155 27.02 -4.40 -51.35
C GLU A 155 26.28 -5.10 -50.21
N LEU A 156 25.04 -4.67 -49.92
CA LEU A 156 24.17 -5.37 -48.97
C LEU A 156 23.93 -6.83 -49.41
N MET A 157 23.76 -7.07 -50.71
CA MET A 157 23.58 -8.42 -51.24
C MET A 157 24.81 -9.30 -51.05
N ARG A 158 26.02 -8.76 -51.31
CA ARG A 158 27.28 -9.48 -51.08
C ARG A 158 27.50 -9.80 -49.59
N ALA A 159 27.03 -8.95 -48.68
CA ALA A 159 27.11 -9.18 -47.24
C ALA A 159 26.08 -10.21 -46.74
N ALA A 160 24.87 -10.24 -47.31
CA ALA A 160 23.80 -11.14 -46.89
C ALA A 160 23.93 -12.57 -47.43
N LEU A 161 24.55 -12.73 -48.60
CA LEU A 161 24.63 -14.01 -49.33
C LEU A 161 25.30 -15.15 -48.53
N PRO A 162 26.45 -14.96 -47.83
CA PRO A 162 27.04 -16.03 -47.01
C PRO A 162 26.12 -16.50 -45.88
N VAL A 163 25.37 -15.58 -45.27
CA VAL A 163 24.42 -15.88 -44.19
C VAL A 163 23.24 -16.69 -44.72
N LEU A 164 22.65 -16.24 -45.83
CA LEU A 164 21.57 -16.96 -46.51
C LEU A 164 22.03 -18.36 -46.94
N ARG A 165 23.25 -18.48 -47.47
CA ARG A 165 23.83 -19.77 -47.89
C ARG A 165 23.98 -20.72 -46.70
N ALA A 166 24.49 -20.24 -45.57
CA ALA A 166 24.64 -21.03 -44.36
C ALA A 166 23.28 -21.49 -43.81
N ASP A 167 22.30 -20.59 -43.72
CA ASP A 167 20.95 -20.88 -43.24
C ASP A 167 20.21 -21.90 -44.11
N VAL A 168 20.28 -21.73 -45.43
CA VAL A 168 19.67 -22.67 -46.39
C VAL A 168 20.39 -24.02 -46.36
N THR A 169 21.71 -24.03 -46.18
CA THR A 169 22.46 -25.27 -46.00
C THR A 169 21.94 -26.02 -44.78
N MET A 170 21.86 -25.38 -43.61
CA MET A 170 21.33 -26.00 -42.38
C MET A 170 19.93 -26.59 -42.58
N PHE A 171 19.05 -25.87 -43.28
CA PHE A 171 17.70 -26.34 -43.54
C PHE A 171 17.68 -27.54 -44.50
N CYS A 172 18.44 -27.49 -45.61
CA CYS A 172 18.44 -28.53 -46.65
C CYS A 172 19.16 -29.82 -46.21
N THR A 173 20.21 -29.69 -45.41
CA THR A 173 21.00 -30.83 -44.91
C THR A 173 20.41 -31.43 -43.64
N TYR A 174 19.36 -30.83 -43.08
CA TYR A 174 18.65 -31.39 -41.94
C TYR A 174 18.16 -32.82 -42.26
N ARG A 175 18.41 -33.72 -41.33
CA ARG A 175 17.88 -35.09 -41.34
C ARG A 175 17.30 -35.35 -39.98
N HIS A 176 15.99 -35.59 -39.92
CA HIS A 176 15.33 -35.93 -38.67
C HIS A 176 15.93 -37.22 -38.10
N ARG A 177 16.44 -37.13 -36.86
CA ARG A 177 16.91 -38.28 -36.09
C ARG A 177 15.83 -38.62 -35.06
N PRO A 178 15.38 -39.89 -34.95
CA PRO A 178 14.44 -40.28 -33.91
C PRO A 178 14.96 -39.88 -32.52
N ALA A 179 14.14 -39.16 -31.77
CA ALA A 179 14.40 -38.71 -30.41
C ALA A 179 13.16 -38.95 -29.55
N ALA A 180 13.33 -38.97 -28.22
CA ALA A 180 12.19 -38.98 -27.31
C ALA A 180 11.29 -37.76 -27.55
N PRO A 181 9.96 -37.90 -27.52
CA PRO A 181 9.06 -36.76 -27.66
C PRO A 181 9.34 -35.70 -26.59
N LEU A 182 9.14 -34.43 -26.95
CA LEU A 182 9.27 -33.34 -25.98
C LEU A 182 8.17 -33.46 -24.91
N THR A 183 8.50 -33.11 -23.68
CA THR A 183 7.55 -33.17 -22.55
C THR A 183 6.77 -31.85 -22.35
N CYS A 184 6.88 -30.91 -23.29
CA CYS A 184 6.25 -29.59 -23.23
C CYS A 184 5.19 -29.42 -24.32
N PRO A 185 4.17 -28.57 -24.10
CA PRO A 185 3.18 -28.27 -25.12
C PRO A 185 3.81 -27.55 -26.32
N ILE A 186 3.28 -27.84 -27.52
CA ILE A 186 3.69 -27.21 -28.78
C ILE A 186 2.53 -26.38 -29.33
N ALA A 187 2.79 -25.09 -29.59
CA ALA A 187 1.84 -24.23 -30.29
C ALA A 187 2.38 -23.84 -31.67
N VAL A 188 1.61 -24.13 -32.71
CA VAL A 188 1.97 -23.93 -34.11
C VAL A 188 1.14 -22.80 -34.71
N PHE A 189 1.81 -21.79 -35.25
CA PHE A 189 1.22 -20.62 -35.91
C PHE A 189 1.47 -20.72 -37.42
N SER A 190 0.40 -20.71 -38.21
CA SER A 190 0.47 -20.84 -39.68
C SER A 190 -0.16 -19.64 -40.37
N GLY A 191 0.43 -19.20 -41.48
CA GLY A 191 -0.21 -18.24 -42.38
C GLY A 191 -1.29 -18.96 -43.21
N ARG A 192 -2.44 -18.31 -43.41
CA ARG A 192 -3.53 -18.87 -44.23
C ARG A 192 -3.10 -19.15 -45.66
N ASP A 193 -2.24 -18.28 -46.19
CA ASP A 193 -1.76 -18.33 -47.58
C ASP A 193 -0.29 -18.83 -47.65
N ASP A 194 0.18 -19.51 -46.60
CA ASP A 194 1.55 -20.04 -46.52
C ASP A 194 1.66 -21.34 -47.32
N THR A 195 2.32 -21.28 -48.48
CA THR A 195 2.55 -22.43 -49.36
C THR A 195 3.78 -23.26 -48.94
N ILE A 196 4.60 -22.77 -48.01
CA ILE A 196 5.84 -23.43 -47.56
C ILE A 196 5.59 -24.26 -46.31
N ALA A 197 4.74 -23.76 -45.41
CA ALA A 197 4.27 -24.47 -44.24
C ALA A 197 2.74 -24.42 -44.17
N PRO A 198 2.04 -25.26 -44.96
CA PRO A 198 0.59 -25.27 -45.02
C PRO A 198 -0.04 -25.48 -43.64
N ALA A 199 -1.11 -24.74 -43.34
CA ALA A 199 -1.78 -24.82 -42.03
C ALA A 199 -2.34 -26.20 -41.69
N GLU A 200 -2.64 -27.02 -42.71
CA GLU A 200 -3.10 -28.41 -42.57
C GLU A 200 -2.04 -29.33 -41.95
N ASP A 201 -0.76 -29.03 -42.13
CA ASP A 201 0.36 -29.81 -41.57
C ASP A 201 0.63 -29.48 -40.09
N ALA A 202 0.01 -28.43 -39.55
CA ALA A 202 0.30 -27.93 -38.21
C ALA A 202 -0.01 -28.95 -37.10
N GLN A 203 -1.01 -29.81 -37.30
CA GLN A 203 -1.39 -30.85 -36.34
C GLN A 203 -0.34 -31.97 -36.22
N VAL A 204 0.48 -32.17 -37.26
CA VAL A 204 1.51 -33.23 -37.31
C VAL A 204 2.62 -32.99 -36.27
N TRP A 205 2.76 -31.76 -35.77
CA TRP A 205 3.64 -31.45 -34.63
C TRP A 205 3.28 -32.22 -33.35
N GLY A 206 2.05 -32.72 -33.23
CA GLY A 206 1.63 -33.59 -32.13
C GLY A 206 2.41 -34.91 -32.07
N GLU A 207 3.01 -35.37 -33.17
CA GLU A 207 3.86 -36.59 -33.18
C GLU A 207 5.23 -36.36 -32.48
N LEU A 208 5.58 -35.11 -32.16
CA LEU A 208 6.88 -34.73 -31.58
C LEU A 208 6.83 -34.35 -30.09
N THR A 209 5.66 -34.44 -29.46
CA THR A 209 5.46 -34.12 -28.04
C THR A 209 4.52 -35.13 -27.38
N ASP A 210 4.81 -35.50 -26.13
CA ASP A 210 3.89 -36.26 -25.28
C ASP A 210 2.87 -35.34 -24.57
N SER A 211 2.84 -34.06 -24.92
CA SER A 211 1.95 -33.03 -24.37
C SER A 211 0.93 -32.55 -25.41
N THR A 212 0.25 -31.43 -25.14
CA THR A 212 -0.78 -30.90 -26.05
C THR A 212 -0.17 -30.15 -27.24
N VAL A 213 -0.69 -30.42 -28.44
CA VAL A 213 -0.47 -29.57 -29.63
C VAL A 213 -1.64 -28.62 -29.85
N ARG A 214 -1.35 -27.37 -30.19
CA ARG A 214 -2.36 -26.37 -30.57
C ARG A 214 -1.97 -25.68 -31.86
N THR A 215 -2.95 -25.46 -32.73
CA THR A 215 -2.73 -24.85 -34.05
C THR A 215 -3.52 -23.57 -34.17
N GLN A 216 -2.89 -22.51 -34.66
CA GLN A 216 -3.51 -21.21 -34.87
C GLN A 216 -3.18 -20.72 -36.27
N VAL A 217 -4.20 -20.20 -36.98
CA VAL A 217 -4.06 -19.72 -38.36
C VAL A 217 -4.28 -18.22 -38.40
N LEU A 218 -3.32 -17.49 -38.99
CA LEU A 218 -3.35 -16.04 -39.15
C LEU A 218 -3.53 -15.65 -40.62
N PRO A 219 -4.10 -14.47 -40.93
CA PRO A 219 -4.08 -13.93 -42.29
C PRO A 219 -2.65 -13.72 -42.81
N GLY A 220 -2.43 -13.90 -44.12
CA GLY A 220 -1.16 -13.68 -44.79
C GLY A 220 -0.38 -14.95 -45.14
N GLY A 221 0.69 -14.77 -45.93
CA GLY A 221 1.62 -15.83 -46.35
C GLY A 221 2.75 -16.07 -45.34
N HIS A 222 3.83 -16.72 -45.79
CA HIS A 222 4.91 -17.22 -44.92
C HIS A 222 5.48 -16.20 -43.92
N PHE A 223 5.69 -14.95 -44.34
CA PHE A 223 6.27 -13.90 -43.48
C PHE A 223 5.26 -13.13 -42.62
N PHE A 224 4.13 -13.77 -42.25
CA PHE A 224 3.10 -13.16 -41.38
C PHE A 224 3.65 -12.66 -40.03
N VAL A 225 4.76 -13.22 -39.55
CA VAL A 225 5.49 -12.76 -38.36
C VAL A 225 5.84 -11.26 -38.43
N ARG A 226 6.09 -10.73 -39.64
CA ARG A 226 6.35 -9.30 -39.87
C ARG A 226 5.06 -8.52 -40.12
N THR A 227 4.20 -9.02 -41.00
CA THR A 227 3.03 -8.29 -41.49
C THR A 227 1.86 -8.27 -40.50
N HIS A 228 1.77 -9.28 -39.62
CA HIS A 228 0.71 -9.48 -38.63
C HIS A 228 1.24 -9.55 -37.20
N ARG A 229 2.34 -8.85 -36.91
CA ARG A 229 3.05 -8.86 -35.61
C ARG A 229 2.13 -8.72 -34.40
N ARG A 230 1.22 -7.75 -34.40
CA ARG A 230 0.31 -7.47 -33.26
C ARG A 230 -0.68 -8.59 -32.99
N GLU A 231 -1.13 -9.28 -34.03
CA GLU A 231 -2.03 -10.41 -33.89
C GLU A 231 -1.27 -11.63 -33.35
N LEU A 232 -0.07 -11.88 -33.90
CA LEU A 232 0.82 -12.93 -33.41
C LEU A 232 1.22 -12.73 -31.95
N THR A 233 1.65 -11.55 -31.53
CA THR A 233 2.04 -11.31 -30.11
C THR A 233 0.85 -11.46 -29.16
N ARG A 234 -0.36 -11.12 -29.58
CA ARG A 234 -1.59 -11.38 -28.82
C ARG A 234 -1.83 -12.88 -28.64
N MET A 235 -1.66 -13.66 -29.71
CA MET A 235 -1.80 -15.11 -29.68
C MET A 235 -0.70 -15.79 -28.84
N LEU A 236 0.55 -15.34 -28.95
CA LEU A 236 1.67 -15.79 -28.12
C LEU A 236 1.42 -15.51 -26.64
N THR A 237 0.86 -14.34 -26.31
CA THR A 237 0.47 -14.00 -24.93
C THR A 237 -0.54 -15.00 -24.38
N ALA A 238 -1.55 -15.37 -25.17
CA ALA A 238 -2.55 -16.33 -24.76
C ALA A 238 -1.95 -17.72 -24.52
N GLU A 239 -1.03 -18.18 -25.39
CA GLU A 239 -0.41 -19.50 -25.19
C GLU A 239 0.57 -19.54 -24.04
N LEU A 240 1.41 -18.51 -23.88
CA LEU A 240 2.34 -18.43 -22.76
C LEU A 240 1.60 -18.46 -21.41
N ARG A 241 0.47 -17.76 -21.30
CA ARG A 241 -0.37 -17.81 -20.09
C ARG A 241 -0.88 -19.22 -19.78
N ARG A 242 -1.31 -19.96 -20.81
CA ARG A 242 -1.87 -21.30 -20.62
C ARG A 242 -0.83 -22.34 -20.23
N CYS A 243 0.44 -22.13 -20.61
CA CYS A 243 1.48 -23.13 -20.43
C CYS A 243 2.35 -22.91 -19.18
N LEU A 244 2.21 -21.76 -18.50
CA LEU A 244 2.90 -21.51 -17.25
C LEU A 244 2.23 -22.26 -16.09
N PRO A 245 3.00 -22.83 -15.15
CA PRO A 245 2.44 -23.46 -13.96
C PRO A 245 1.67 -22.43 -13.12
N PRO A 246 0.51 -22.82 -12.54
CA PRO A 246 -0.25 -21.95 -11.64
C PRO A 246 0.62 -21.60 -10.42
N GLU A 247 0.61 -20.32 -10.02
CA GLU A 247 1.57 -19.78 -9.07
C GLU A 247 1.43 -20.37 -7.66
N GLY A 248 2.55 -20.85 -7.12
CA GLY A 248 2.74 -21.13 -5.69
C GLY A 248 3.58 -20.04 -5.01
N ARG A 249 3.00 -18.86 -4.78
CA ARG A 249 3.32 -17.88 -3.70
C ARG A 249 2.35 -16.68 -3.76
N PRO A 250 2.27 -15.84 -2.70
CA PRO A 250 1.02 -15.31 -2.14
C PRO A 250 0.19 -14.51 -3.16
N ARG A 251 -1.12 -14.74 -3.11
CA ARG A 251 -2.14 -14.20 -4.02
C ARG A 251 -2.01 -12.67 -4.15
N THR A 252 -1.39 -12.22 -5.24
CA THR A 252 -1.62 -10.89 -5.80
C THR A 252 -2.43 -11.08 -7.07
N THR A 253 -3.74 -10.90 -6.91
CA THR A 253 -4.79 -11.19 -7.88
C THR A 253 -4.87 -10.10 -8.95
N THR A 254 -4.60 -10.46 -10.19
CA THR A 254 -5.33 -9.98 -11.38
C THR A 254 -5.09 -10.94 -12.54
N GLU A 255 -5.80 -12.08 -12.54
CA GLU A 255 -6.09 -12.78 -13.78
C GLU A 255 -7.35 -12.17 -14.42
N PRO A 256 -7.33 -11.81 -15.71
CA PRO A 256 -8.57 -11.46 -16.40
C PRO A 256 -9.42 -12.72 -16.61
N VAL A 257 -10.66 -12.62 -16.15
CA VAL A 257 -11.73 -13.63 -16.19
C VAL A 257 -11.98 -14.11 -17.64
N PRO A 258 -12.30 -15.40 -17.86
CA PRO A 258 -12.71 -15.90 -19.16
C PRO A 258 -13.91 -15.11 -19.70
N ARG A 259 -13.82 -14.61 -20.95
CA ARG A 259 -14.93 -13.95 -21.63
C ARG A 259 -16.13 -14.89 -21.69
N GLY A 260 -17.17 -14.60 -20.90
CA GLY A 260 -18.45 -15.31 -20.90
C GLY A 260 -19.22 -15.30 -19.58
N ARG A 261 -18.58 -15.05 -18.43
CA ARG A 261 -19.24 -14.93 -17.13
C ARG A 261 -18.69 -13.72 -16.37
N MET A 262 -19.56 -12.82 -15.92
CA MET A 262 -19.17 -11.63 -15.15
C MET A 262 -18.65 -12.08 -13.77
N GLU A 263 -17.57 -11.47 -13.28
CA GLU A 263 -17.03 -11.78 -11.94
C GLU A 263 -17.85 -11.05 -10.87
N PRO A 264 -18.31 -11.72 -9.80
CA PRO A 264 -19.00 -11.04 -8.72
C PRO A 264 -18.10 -9.97 -8.05
N VAL A 265 -18.68 -8.83 -7.67
CA VAL A 265 -17.94 -7.70 -7.05
C VAL A 265 -18.32 -7.60 -5.58
N ALA A 266 -17.34 -7.66 -4.68
CA ALA A 266 -17.53 -7.50 -3.25
C ALA A 266 -17.64 -6.01 -2.86
N VAL A 267 -18.54 -5.73 -1.91
CA VAL A 267 -18.56 -4.48 -1.15
C VAL A 267 -17.74 -4.71 0.11
N VAL A 268 -16.61 -4.01 0.25
CA VAL A 268 -15.63 -4.25 1.33
C VAL A 268 -15.56 -3.15 2.38
N GLY A 269 -16.06 -1.95 2.08
CA GLY A 269 -16.14 -0.87 3.05
C GLY A 269 -17.23 0.14 2.72
N ILE A 270 -17.73 0.82 3.74
CA ILE A 270 -18.87 1.74 3.68
C ILE A 270 -18.56 3.00 4.48
N GLY A 271 -18.88 4.17 3.91
CA GLY A 271 -18.89 5.44 4.61
C GLY A 271 -20.14 6.24 4.24
N CYS A 272 -20.75 6.94 5.21
CA CYS A 272 -21.87 7.83 4.91
C CYS A 272 -22.04 8.99 5.90
N ARG A 273 -22.69 10.05 5.41
CA ARG A 273 -23.31 11.13 6.17
C ARG A 273 -24.73 11.29 5.66
N LEU A 274 -25.70 10.96 6.50
CA LEU A 274 -27.12 11.05 6.22
C LEU A 274 -27.80 11.76 7.40
N PRO A 275 -29.02 12.29 7.23
CA PRO A 275 -29.74 12.94 8.32
C PRO A 275 -29.81 12.04 9.56
N ASN A 276 -29.39 12.56 10.72
CA ASN A 276 -29.27 11.84 12.00
C ASN A 276 -28.36 10.59 11.99
N ALA A 277 -27.56 10.36 10.95
CA ALA A 277 -26.73 9.17 10.82
C ALA A 277 -25.35 9.48 10.20
N SER A 278 -24.33 9.47 11.07
CA SER A 278 -22.92 9.57 10.67
C SER A 278 -22.25 8.20 10.73
N GLY A 279 -22.02 7.59 9.57
CA GLY A 279 -21.43 6.25 9.43
C GLY A 279 -22.45 5.10 9.34
N PRO A 280 -22.02 3.91 8.88
CA PRO A 280 -22.92 2.78 8.60
C PRO A 280 -23.63 2.24 9.85
N GLN A 281 -22.95 2.23 11.01
CA GLN A 281 -23.53 1.74 12.27
C GLN A 281 -24.63 2.67 12.78
N ALA A 282 -24.46 4.00 12.66
CA ALA A 282 -25.49 4.97 13.03
C ALA A 282 -26.72 4.86 12.12
N LEU A 283 -26.50 4.70 10.81
CA LEU A 283 -27.58 4.43 9.87
C LEU A 283 -28.34 3.14 10.20
N TRP A 284 -27.62 2.06 10.54
CA TRP A 284 -28.24 0.79 10.88
C TRP A 284 -29.17 0.90 12.10
N ARG A 285 -28.75 1.61 13.15
CA ARG A 285 -29.59 1.88 14.33
C ARG A 285 -30.86 2.66 13.97
N LEU A 286 -30.69 3.79 13.25
CA LEU A 286 -31.80 4.62 12.76
C LEU A 286 -32.84 3.80 11.97
N LEU A 287 -32.38 2.88 11.11
CA LEU A 287 -33.24 2.01 10.32
C LEU A 287 -33.98 0.96 11.17
N LEU A 288 -33.30 0.33 12.12
CA LEU A 288 -33.92 -0.67 13.00
C LEU A 288 -34.95 -0.06 13.94
N ASP A 289 -34.66 1.14 14.46
CA ASP A 289 -35.56 1.89 15.34
C ASP A 289 -36.75 2.50 14.57
N GLY A 290 -36.73 2.46 13.22
CA GLY A 290 -37.79 2.97 12.36
C GLY A 290 -37.91 4.50 12.40
N GLU A 291 -36.81 5.18 12.70
CA GLU A 291 -36.79 6.64 12.89
C GLU A 291 -37.00 7.41 11.58
N ASP A 292 -37.63 8.58 11.72
CA ASP A 292 -37.91 9.55 10.67
C ASP A 292 -37.11 10.83 10.92
N ALA A 293 -36.06 11.01 10.13
CA ALA A 293 -35.08 12.09 10.23
C ALA A 293 -35.47 13.35 9.45
N VAL A 294 -36.69 13.42 8.88
CA VAL A 294 -37.14 14.62 8.17
C VAL A 294 -37.60 15.68 9.17
N THR A 295 -36.96 16.83 9.17
CA THR A 295 -37.26 17.97 10.06
C THR A 295 -37.82 19.15 9.29
N GLU A 296 -38.12 20.24 9.99
CA GLU A 296 -38.22 21.54 9.33
C GLU A 296 -36.83 22.06 8.94
N VAL A 297 -36.76 23.00 7.98
CA VAL A 297 -35.49 23.66 7.58
C VAL A 297 -34.86 24.33 8.80
N PRO A 298 -33.59 24.06 9.13
CA PRO A 298 -32.93 24.66 10.30
C PRO A 298 -32.92 26.19 10.28
N ASP A 299 -33.15 26.82 11.44
CA ASP A 299 -33.23 28.28 11.60
C ASP A 299 -31.98 29.00 11.07
N VAL A 300 -30.79 28.42 11.32
CA VAL A 300 -29.49 28.93 10.86
C VAL A 300 -29.45 29.11 9.34
N ARG A 301 -30.17 28.26 8.58
CA ARG A 301 -30.28 28.38 7.13
C ARG A 301 -31.33 29.40 6.74
N THR A 302 -32.46 29.48 7.44
CA THR A 302 -33.55 30.41 7.12
C THR A 302 -33.24 31.88 7.41
N ASP A 303 -32.33 32.15 8.35
CA ASP A 303 -31.91 33.51 8.70
C ASP A 303 -30.68 33.99 7.92
N HIS A 304 -30.06 33.13 7.09
CA HIS A 304 -28.89 33.51 6.31
C HIS A 304 -29.28 34.54 5.22
N PRO A 305 -28.77 35.79 5.27
CA PRO A 305 -29.19 36.87 4.38
C PRO A 305 -29.00 36.55 2.89
N ALA A 306 -27.98 35.75 2.56
CA ALA A 306 -27.68 35.30 1.20
C ALA A 306 -28.58 34.14 0.69
N VAL A 307 -29.26 33.40 1.57
CA VAL A 307 -30.05 32.21 1.20
C VAL A 307 -31.55 32.52 1.16
N TYR A 308 -32.06 33.30 2.11
CA TYR A 308 -33.50 33.61 2.21
C TYR A 308 -33.83 35.12 2.18
N GLY A 309 -32.85 35.99 1.91
CA GLY A 309 -33.09 37.43 1.74
C GLY A 309 -34.04 37.73 0.57
N ARG A 310 -35.34 37.89 0.87
CA ARG A 310 -36.46 38.28 -0.04
C ARG A 310 -36.26 37.92 -1.51
N LEU A 311 -36.17 36.62 -1.81
CA LEU A 311 -36.19 36.14 -3.19
C LEU A 311 -37.58 36.39 -3.81
N PRO A 312 -37.71 37.11 -4.95
CA PRO A 312 -39.00 37.40 -5.60
C PRO A 312 -39.76 36.16 -6.09
N ALA A 313 -39.09 35.01 -6.18
CA ALA A 313 -39.59 33.78 -6.80
C ALA A 313 -40.12 32.72 -5.80
N VAL A 314 -39.98 32.92 -4.49
CA VAL A 314 -40.48 31.97 -3.48
C VAL A 314 -41.84 32.44 -2.95
N PRO A 315 -42.95 31.71 -3.19
CA PRO A 315 -44.27 32.10 -2.72
C PRO A 315 -44.33 32.25 -1.19
N SER A 316 -45.08 33.24 -0.69
CA SER A 316 -45.36 33.34 0.74
C SER A 316 -46.15 32.10 1.21
N GLY A 317 -45.57 31.29 2.11
CA GLY A 317 -46.17 30.04 2.59
C GLY A 317 -45.55 28.75 2.06
N PHE A 318 -44.38 28.82 1.40
CA PHE A 318 -43.57 27.66 1.00
C PHE A 318 -43.28 26.71 2.17
N ARG A 319 -43.50 25.40 1.98
CA ARG A 319 -43.33 24.39 3.04
C ARG A 319 -41.85 24.10 3.27
N ARG A 320 -41.43 24.08 4.54
CA ARG A 320 -40.02 24.01 4.94
C ARG A 320 -39.65 22.65 5.53
N PHE A 321 -39.92 21.53 4.85
CA PHE A 321 -39.49 20.20 5.34
C PHE A 321 -38.33 19.65 4.52
N GLY A 322 -37.39 18.96 5.17
CA GLY A 322 -36.24 18.31 4.54
C GLY A 322 -35.49 17.38 5.49
N GLY A 323 -34.70 16.47 4.94
CA GLY A 323 -33.67 15.76 5.72
C GLY A 323 -32.36 16.53 5.59
N PHE A 324 -31.82 17.03 6.70
CA PHE A 324 -30.62 17.88 6.70
C PHE A 324 -29.46 17.21 7.45
N LEU A 325 -28.24 17.49 7.01
CA LEU A 325 -27.04 17.17 7.78
C LEU A 325 -26.83 18.24 8.85
N ASP A 326 -26.32 17.82 10.01
CA ASP A 326 -26.07 18.70 11.16
C ASP A 326 -25.00 19.75 10.86
N ASP A 327 -23.92 19.34 10.17
CA ASP A 327 -22.80 20.20 9.82
C ASP A 327 -22.39 20.03 8.36
N VAL A 328 -22.54 21.11 7.59
CA VAL A 328 -22.08 21.24 6.20
C VAL A 328 -21.03 22.34 6.04
N GLU A 329 -20.66 23.04 7.12
CA GLU A 329 -19.66 24.10 7.07
C GLU A 329 -18.31 23.62 7.58
N GLY A 330 -18.27 22.59 8.44
CA GLY A 330 -17.07 22.01 9.01
C GLY A 330 -16.22 21.21 8.02
N PHE A 331 -14.92 21.45 8.00
CA PHE A 331 -13.95 20.64 7.25
C PHE A 331 -12.54 20.73 7.83
N ASP A 332 -11.80 19.61 7.82
CA ASP A 332 -10.38 19.55 8.19
C ASP A 332 -9.47 19.75 6.97
N ALA A 333 -9.37 21.00 6.50
CA ALA A 333 -8.63 21.33 5.27
C ALA A 333 -7.12 21.03 5.38
N ALA A 334 -6.52 21.27 6.54
CA ALA A 334 -5.10 21.07 6.78
C ALA A 334 -4.72 19.58 6.64
N PHE A 335 -5.60 18.67 7.07
CA PHE A 335 -5.38 17.24 6.87
C PHE A 335 -5.18 16.86 5.40
N PHE A 336 -5.95 17.46 4.49
CA PHE A 336 -5.86 17.18 3.05
C PHE A 336 -4.83 18.06 2.32
N GLY A 337 -4.07 18.90 3.04
CA GLY A 337 -3.13 19.85 2.43
C GLY A 337 -3.84 20.93 1.61
N ILE A 338 -5.04 21.32 2.01
CA ILE A 338 -5.87 22.34 1.34
C ILE A 338 -5.76 23.63 2.14
N SER A 339 -5.46 24.74 1.45
CA SER A 339 -5.36 26.05 2.10
C SER A 339 -6.74 26.53 2.59
N PRO A 340 -6.82 27.34 3.66
CA PRO A 340 -8.09 27.92 4.12
C PRO A 340 -8.84 28.67 3.01
N ARG A 341 -8.11 29.44 2.18
CA ARG A 341 -8.70 30.19 1.07
C ARG A 341 -9.33 29.29 0.02
N GLU A 342 -8.69 28.17 -0.34
CA GLU A 342 -9.29 27.19 -1.24
C GLU A 342 -10.48 26.51 -0.60
N ALA A 343 -10.34 26.08 0.66
CA ALA A 343 -11.37 25.37 1.40
C ALA A 343 -12.68 26.17 1.45
N ASP A 344 -12.62 27.48 1.71
CA ASP A 344 -13.79 28.38 1.74
C ASP A 344 -14.51 28.48 0.40
N ARG A 345 -13.83 28.16 -0.71
CA ARG A 345 -14.41 28.14 -2.06
C ARG A 345 -14.93 26.77 -2.48
N MET A 346 -14.56 25.72 -1.74
CA MET A 346 -14.99 24.35 -2.02
C MET A 346 -16.45 24.13 -1.64
N ASP A 347 -17.22 23.58 -2.58
CA ASP A 347 -18.54 23.00 -2.35
C ASP A 347 -18.44 22.00 -1.19
N PRO A 348 -19.29 22.14 -0.16
CA PRO A 348 -19.32 21.18 0.95
C PRO A 348 -19.49 19.72 0.50
N GLN A 349 -20.09 19.45 -0.66
CA GLN A 349 -20.12 18.12 -1.26
C GLN A 349 -18.72 17.55 -1.49
N GLN A 350 -17.77 18.35 -2.01
CA GLN A 350 -16.37 17.92 -2.20
C GLN A 350 -15.69 17.65 -0.86
N ARG A 351 -15.94 18.51 0.14
CA ARG A 351 -15.35 18.42 1.48
C ARG A 351 -15.79 17.15 2.20
N LEU A 352 -17.10 16.91 2.26
CA LEU A 352 -17.68 15.71 2.85
C LEU A 352 -17.24 14.44 2.13
N LEU A 353 -17.15 14.45 0.79
CA LEU A 353 -16.65 13.29 0.04
C LEU A 353 -15.22 12.91 0.42
N LEU A 354 -14.32 13.88 0.64
CA LEU A 354 -12.95 13.59 1.05
C LEU A 354 -12.90 12.86 2.41
N GLU A 355 -13.65 13.35 3.40
CA GLU A 355 -13.72 12.71 4.72
C GLU A 355 -14.39 11.34 4.65
N VAL A 356 -15.53 11.21 3.96
CA VAL A 356 -16.31 9.97 3.90
C VAL A 356 -15.61 8.89 3.08
N VAL A 357 -14.84 9.26 2.03
CA VAL A 357 -13.98 8.31 1.31
C VAL A 357 -12.87 7.78 2.22
N TRP A 358 -12.24 8.65 3.01
CA TRP A 358 -11.22 8.23 3.97
C TRP A 358 -11.79 7.22 4.97
N GLU A 359 -12.96 7.51 5.53
CA GLU A 359 -13.65 6.62 6.47
C GLU A 359 -14.08 5.30 5.84
N ALA A 360 -14.59 5.31 4.60
CA ALA A 360 -14.98 4.08 3.91
C ALA A 360 -13.77 3.16 3.66
N LEU A 361 -12.58 3.72 3.44
CA LEU A 361 -11.32 2.98 3.32
C LEU A 361 -10.85 2.44 4.68
N GLU A 362 -10.96 3.23 5.75
CA GLU A 362 -10.68 2.78 7.12
C GLU A 362 -11.64 1.67 7.57
N ASP A 363 -12.92 1.76 7.21
CA ASP A 363 -13.92 0.71 7.41
C ASP A 363 -13.61 -0.55 6.59
N ALA A 364 -13.03 -0.41 5.38
CA ALA A 364 -12.52 -1.54 4.60
C ALA A 364 -11.24 -2.15 5.18
N GLY A 365 -10.62 -1.56 6.22
CA GLY A 365 -9.32 -1.98 6.73
C GLY A 365 -8.18 -1.72 5.74
N ILE A 366 -8.35 -0.78 4.81
CA ILE A 366 -7.37 -0.40 3.80
C ILE A 366 -6.77 0.94 4.21
N PRO A 367 -5.47 1.02 4.55
CA PRO A 367 -4.82 2.30 4.77
C PRO A 367 -4.95 3.15 3.50
N PRO A 368 -5.53 4.36 3.55
CA PRO A 368 -5.73 5.16 2.34
C PRO A 368 -4.43 5.45 1.58
N THR A 369 -3.32 5.55 2.30
CA THR A 369 -1.97 5.73 1.73
C THR A 369 -1.45 4.52 0.95
N ALA A 370 -1.98 3.31 1.19
CA ALA A 370 -1.59 2.10 0.46
C ALA A 370 -2.14 2.06 -0.96
N LEU A 371 -3.12 2.93 -1.29
CA LEU A 371 -3.70 3.04 -2.63
C LEU A 371 -2.98 4.04 -3.54
N ALA A 372 -2.01 4.79 -3.02
CA ALA A 372 -1.24 5.74 -3.82
C ALA A 372 -0.54 5.06 -5.01
N GLY A 373 -0.68 5.66 -6.20
CA GLY A 373 -0.14 5.14 -7.46
C GLY A 373 -0.90 3.94 -8.05
N THR A 374 -1.91 3.40 -7.37
CA THR A 374 -2.68 2.24 -7.84
C THR A 374 -3.76 2.61 -8.85
N ARG A 375 -4.26 1.64 -9.62
CA ARG A 375 -5.40 1.82 -10.55
C ARG A 375 -6.74 1.78 -9.83
N THR A 376 -6.86 2.52 -8.74
CA THR A 376 -8.14 2.69 -8.04
C THR A 376 -9.01 3.69 -8.81
N GLY A 377 -10.22 3.30 -9.20
CA GLY A 377 -11.18 4.17 -9.87
C GLY A 377 -12.07 4.94 -8.90
N VAL A 378 -12.57 6.11 -9.32
CA VAL A 378 -13.45 6.99 -8.55
C VAL A 378 -14.65 7.40 -9.39
N PHE A 379 -15.85 7.05 -8.93
CA PHE A 379 -17.10 7.30 -9.63
C PHE A 379 -18.04 8.03 -8.68
N VAL A 380 -18.38 9.29 -8.97
CA VAL A 380 -19.18 10.14 -8.09
C VAL A 380 -20.47 10.56 -8.79
N GLY A 381 -21.61 10.17 -8.24
CA GLY A 381 -22.91 10.70 -8.61
C GLY A 381 -23.21 12.00 -7.87
N GLN A 382 -23.69 13.01 -8.58
CA GLN A 382 -24.08 14.29 -7.98
C GLN A 382 -25.30 14.85 -8.70
N MET A 383 -26.06 15.68 -8.00
CA MET A 383 -27.14 16.51 -8.52
C MET A 383 -27.08 17.88 -7.82
N GLY A 384 -27.34 18.97 -8.55
CA GLY A 384 -27.38 20.32 -7.98
C GLY A 384 -26.00 20.97 -7.71
N ARG A 385 -25.90 22.28 -7.96
CA ARG A 385 -24.64 23.07 -7.78
C ARG A 385 -24.91 24.32 -6.96
N ASP A 386 -25.70 24.17 -5.89
CA ASP A 386 -26.21 25.29 -5.09
C ASP A 386 -25.08 26.17 -4.55
N TYR A 387 -23.95 25.57 -4.15
CA TYR A 387 -22.81 26.33 -3.62
C TYR A 387 -22.15 27.23 -4.67
N TRP A 388 -22.05 26.77 -5.91
CA TRP A 388 -21.57 27.59 -7.02
C TRP A 388 -22.52 28.75 -7.29
N GLU A 389 -23.83 28.51 -7.27
CA GLU A 389 -24.82 29.58 -7.44
C GLU A 389 -24.74 30.62 -6.33
N LEU A 390 -24.60 30.18 -5.07
CA LEU A 390 -24.37 31.08 -3.93
C LEU A 390 -23.12 31.94 -4.12
N GLN A 391 -22.00 31.34 -4.51
CA GLN A 391 -20.76 32.07 -4.76
C GLN A 391 -20.90 33.07 -5.91
N ALA A 392 -21.55 32.69 -7.03
CA ALA A 392 -21.74 33.56 -8.18
C ALA A 392 -22.63 34.77 -7.88
N ARG A 393 -23.55 34.65 -6.93
CA ARG A 393 -24.45 35.74 -6.51
C ARG A 393 -23.82 36.68 -5.48
N HIS A 394 -22.91 36.16 -4.64
CA HIS A 394 -22.51 36.83 -3.42
C HIS A 394 -20.99 37.02 -3.27
N SER A 395 -20.16 36.61 -4.22
CA SER A 395 -18.70 36.74 -4.11
C SER A 395 -18.04 36.96 -5.47
N ALA A 396 -16.84 37.53 -5.47
CA ALA A 396 -16.01 37.54 -6.66
C ALA A 396 -15.56 36.10 -6.99
N LEU A 397 -15.74 35.69 -8.24
CA LEU A 397 -15.32 34.38 -8.72
C LEU A 397 -13.84 34.38 -9.05
N ASP A 398 -13.14 33.37 -8.54
CA ASP A 398 -11.75 33.08 -8.84
C ASP A 398 -11.59 31.62 -9.27
N LEU A 399 -10.35 31.19 -9.47
CA LEU A 399 -10.06 29.83 -9.90
C LEU A 399 -10.40 28.78 -8.83
N HIS A 400 -10.32 29.15 -7.54
CA HIS A 400 -10.74 28.26 -6.44
C HIS A 400 -12.27 28.12 -6.42
N ALA A 401 -13.05 29.15 -6.77
CA ALA A 401 -14.50 29.00 -6.95
C ALA A 401 -14.85 28.09 -8.14
N LEU A 402 -14.10 28.18 -9.24
CA LEU A 402 -14.29 27.29 -10.41
C LEU A 402 -14.04 25.82 -10.08
N THR A 403 -12.91 25.53 -9.43
CA THR A 403 -12.53 24.15 -9.04
C THR A 403 -13.31 23.67 -7.81
N GLY A 404 -13.73 24.59 -6.96
CA GLY A 404 -14.49 24.32 -5.73
C GLY A 404 -15.96 24.01 -5.96
N GLY A 405 -16.61 24.52 -7.01
CA GLY A 405 -18.01 24.19 -7.28
C GLY A 405 -18.51 24.45 -8.71
N GLY A 406 -17.77 25.22 -9.52
CA GLY A 406 -18.19 25.54 -10.90
C GLY A 406 -18.20 24.35 -11.85
N LEU A 407 -17.26 23.41 -11.67
CA LEU A 407 -17.10 22.22 -12.52
C LEU A 407 -17.22 20.92 -11.70
N SER A 408 -18.19 20.08 -12.05
CA SER A 408 -18.48 18.82 -11.32
C SER A 408 -17.37 17.77 -11.42
N SER A 409 -16.48 17.86 -12.42
CA SER A 409 -15.33 16.95 -12.58
C SER A 409 -14.39 16.95 -11.37
N PHE A 410 -14.35 18.03 -10.58
CA PHE A 410 -13.50 18.12 -9.39
C PHE A 410 -14.01 17.30 -8.21
N LEU A 411 -15.27 16.85 -8.19
CA LEU A 411 -15.77 15.94 -7.15
C LEU A 411 -14.96 14.62 -7.13
N SER A 412 -14.85 13.95 -8.28
CA SER A 412 -14.04 12.73 -8.42
C SER A 412 -12.54 13.04 -8.52
N GLY A 413 -12.17 14.07 -9.29
CA GLY A 413 -10.78 14.43 -9.53
C GLY A 413 -10.01 14.80 -8.26
N ARG A 414 -10.65 15.47 -7.29
CA ARG A 414 -10.02 15.84 -6.03
C ARG A 414 -9.76 14.65 -5.12
N ILE A 415 -10.64 13.65 -5.10
CA ILE A 415 -10.41 12.38 -4.39
C ILE A 415 -9.20 11.67 -5.00
N SER A 416 -9.18 11.55 -6.32
CA SER A 416 -8.06 10.94 -7.04
C SER A 416 -6.74 11.68 -6.77
N PHE A 417 -6.77 13.02 -6.73
CA PHE A 417 -5.60 13.83 -6.42
C PHE A 417 -5.13 13.65 -4.97
N ALA A 418 -6.03 13.73 -3.99
CA ALA A 418 -5.70 13.67 -2.58
C ALA A 418 -5.11 12.31 -2.15
N LEU A 419 -5.53 11.22 -2.81
CA LEU A 419 -5.09 9.85 -2.51
C LEU A 419 -4.11 9.28 -3.56
N ASP A 420 -3.69 10.08 -4.54
CA ASP A 420 -2.83 9.67 -5.67
C ASP A 420 -3.36 8.45 -6.47
N LEU A 421 -4.65 8.43 -6.76
CA LEU A 421 -5.31 7.32 -7.48
C LEU A 421 -5.18 7.49 -9.00
N ARG A 422 -4.90 6.39 -9.71
CA ARG A 422 -4.57 6.39 -11.14
C ARG A 422 -5.57 5.63 -12.03
N GLY A 423 -6.72 5.23 -11.48
CA GLY A 423 -7.82 4.64 -12.25
C GLY A 423 -8.73 5.68 -12.90
N PRO A 424 -9.82 5.26 -13.58
CA PRO A 424 -10.83 6.17 -14.10
C PRO A 424 -11.42 7.05 -13.00
N SER A 425 -11.54 8.36 -13.24
CA SER A 425 -12.11 9.34 -12.30
C SER A 425 -13.23 10.10 -12.98
N VAL A 426 -14.48 9.83 -12.61
CA VAL A 426 -15.68 10.29 -13.31
C VAL A 426 -16.71 10.86 -12.33
N SER A 427 -17.19 12.06 -12.63
CA SER A 427 -18.39 12.62 -11.99
C SER A 427 -19.57 12.51 -12.97
N VAL A 428 -20.72 12.03 -12.52
CA VAL A 428 -21.90 11.77 -13.35
C VAL A 428 -23.16 12.42 -12.77
N ASP A 429 -23.99 12.99 -13.65
CA ASP A 429 -25.31 13.53 -13.34
C ASP A 429 -26.37 12.85 -14.23
N THR A 430 -27.11 11.92 -13.63
CA THR A 430 -28.32 11.32 -14.19
C THR A 430 -29.52 11.59 -13.28
N ALA A 431 -29.55 12.77 -12.65
CA ALA A 431 -30.51 13.19 -11.64
C ALA A 431 -30.58 12.20 -10.45
N CYS A 432 -31.77 11.77 -10.03
CA CYS A 432 -31.94 10.91 -8.86
C CYS A 432 -31.25 9.53 -8.97
N SER A 433 -30.86 9.10 -10.18
CA SER A 433 -30.12 7.86 -10.40
C SER A 433 -28.59 8.03 -10.35
N SER A 434 -28.05 9.26 -10.26
CA SER A 434 -26.62 9.56 -10.40
C SER A 434 -25.70 8.62 -9.61
N SER A 435 -25.97 8.43 -8.32
CA SER A 435 -25.11 7.60 -7.47
C SER A 435 -25.23 6.10 -7.73
N LEU A 436 -26.38 5.59 -8.18
CA LEU A 436 -26.48 4.19 -8.60
C LEU A 436 -25.86 3.98 -9.99
N THR A 437 -25.91 4.98 -10.87
CA THR A 437 -25.12 5.01 -12.11
C THR A 437 -23.62 4.97 -11.79
N ALA A 438 -23.16 5.69 -10.77
CA ALA A 438 -21.77 5.63 -10.33
C ALA A 438 -21.38 4.21 -9.85
N VAL A 439 -22.23 3.52 -9.09
CA VAL A 439 -22.05 2.10 -8.72
C VAL A 439 -21.99 1.21 -9.97
N HIS A 440 -22.88 1.43 -10.95
CA HIS A 440 -22.89 0.67 -12.21
C HIS A 440 -21.57 0.84 -12.99
N LEU A 441 -21.08 2.08 -13.11
CA LEU A 441 -19.82 2.39 -13.81
C LEU A 441 -18.61 1.81 -13.06
N ALA A 442 -18.59 1.88 -11.73
CA ALA A 442 -17.57 1.25 -10.91
C ALA A 442 -17.54 -0.27 -11.10
N TRP A 443 -18.72 -0.92 -11.08
CA TRP A 443 -18.87 -2.33 -11.39
C TRP A 443 -18.34 -2.65 -12.79
N GLN A 444 -18.71 -1.89 -13.82
CA GLN A 444 -18.19 -2.09 -15.18
C GLN A 444 -16.67 -1.94 -15.26
N SER A 445 -16.09 -0.93 -14.61
CA SER A 445 -14.64 -0.69 -14.60
C SER A 445 -13.86 -1.86 -14.01
N LEU A 446 -14.37 -2.46 -12.93
CA LEU A 446 -13.80 -3.67 -12.33
C LEU A 446 -13.88 -4.88 -13.28
N GLN A 447 -15.01 -5.05 -13.97
CA GLN A 447 -15.21 -6.16 -14.92
C GLN A 447 -14.28 -6.05 -16.14
N LEU A 448 -14.01 -4.82 -16.59
CA LEU A 448 -13.11 -4.54 -17.70
C LEU A 448 -11.63 -4.59 -17.29
N GLY A 449 -11.34 -4.51 -15.99
CA GLY A 449 -9.98 -4.46 -15.45
C GLY A 449 -9.31 -3.09 -15.57
N ASP A 450 -10.11 -2.04 -15.82
CA ASP A 450 -9.68 -0.63 -15.80
C ASP A 450 -9.44 -0.16 -14.35
N SER A 451 -10.15 -0.77 -13.41
CA SER A 451 -9.97 -0.58 -11.97
C SER A 451 -9.64 -1.89 -11.26
N ASP A 452 -8.72 -1.80 -10.29
CA ASP A 452 -8.35 -2.88 -9.37
C ASP A 452 -9.17 -2.84 -8.06
N VAL A 453 -9.51 -1.62 -7.68
CA VAL A 453 -10.40 -1.21 -6.59
C VAL A 453 -11.22 -0.06 -7.16
N ALA A 454 -12.49 0.07 -6.78
CA ALA A 454 -13.32 1.19 -7.22
C ALA A 454 -14.06 1.83 -6.04
N LEU A 455 -14.00 3.16 -5.97
CA LEU A 455 -14.80 3.98 -5.07
C LEU A 455 -16.04 4.43 -5.83
N ALA A 456 -17.22 4.03 -5.36
CA ALA A 456 -18.49 4.52 -5.87
C ALA A 456 -19.17 5.39 -4.81
N ALA A 457 -19.53 6.60 -5.20
CA ALA A 457 -20.04 7.61 -4.26
C ALA A 457 -21.24 8.37 -4.80
N GLY A 458 -21.98 8.97 -3.89
CA GLY A 458 -23.07 9.91 -4.17
C GLY A 458 -23.05 11.07 -3.19
N ALA A 459 -23.26 12.30 -3.67
CA ALA A 459 -23.39 13.48 -2.82
C ALA A 459 -24.57 14.36 -3.28
N ASN A 460 -25.29 14.92 -2.31
CA ASN A 460 -26.33 15.91 -2.53
C ASN A 460 -26.50 16.80 -1.29
N LEU A 461 -26.60 18.12 -1.49
CA LEU A 461 -26.91 19.08 -0.43
C LEU A 461 -28.01 20.04 -0.90
N VAL A 462 -28.80 20.52 0.06
CA VAL A 462 -29.94 21.41 -0.16
C VAL A 462 -29.60 22.77 0.46
N LEU A 463 -28.87 23.59 -0.29
CA LEU A 463 -28.41 24.90 0.20
C LEU A 463 -29.32 26.04 -0.24
N LEU A 464 -30.01 25.89 -1.37
CA LEU A 464 -30.86 26.91 -1.97
C LEU A 464 -32.35 26.49 -2.07
N PRO A 465 -33.31 27.40 -1.78
CA PRO A 465 -34.74 27.07 -1.76
C PRO A 465 -35.41 27.00 -3.15
N GLU A 466 -34.77 27.47 -4.22
CA GLU A 466 -35.39 27.68 -5.53
C GLU A 466 -35.86 26.38 -6.19
N LEU A 467 -35.02 25.35 -6.18
CA LEU A 467 -35.42 24.05 -6.73
C LEU A 467 -36.59 23.45 -5.95
N ALA A 468 -36.61 23.64 -4.63
CA ALA A 468 -37.70 23.19 -3.80
C ALA A 468 -39.01 23.95 -4.14
N ALA A 469 -38.93 25.26 -4.39
CA ALA A 469 -40.06 26.08 -4.86
C ALA A 469 -40.60 25.61 -6.22
N ILE A 470 -39.72 25.27 -7.16
CA ILE A 470 -40.12 24.73 -8.47
C ILE A 470 -40.82 23.39 -8.30
N TYR A 471 -40.26 22.46 -7.51
CA TYR A 471 -40.88 21.15 -7.27
C TYR A 471 -42.24 21.26 -6.57
N GLU A 472 -42.44 22.22 -5.66
CA GLU A 472 -43.76 22.47 -5.08
C GLU A 472 -44.74 23.02 -6.13
N GLN A 473 -44.32 23.97 -6.98
CA GLN A 473 -45.17 24.54 -8.03
C GLN A 473 -45.68 23.49 -9.02
N VAL A 474 -44.84 22.50 -9.39
CA VAL A 474 -45.23 21.41 -10.29
C VAL A 474 -45.84 20.21 -9.56
N GLY A 475 -46.04 20.29 -8.24
CA GLY A 475 -46.75 19.29 -7.44
C GLY A 475 -45.96 18.00 -7.16
N LEU A 476 -44.63 18.04 -7.22
CA LEU A 476 -43.76 16.89 -6.93
C LEU A 476 -43.44 16.74 -5.43
N MET A 477 -43.51 17.84 -4.67
CA MET A 477 -43.24 17.86 -3.23
C MET A 477 -44.45 17.37 -2.41
N SER A 478 -44.17 16.57 -1.38
CA SER A 478 -45.17 16.14 -0.40
C SER A 478 -45.72 17.35 0.36
N ARG A 479 -47.05 17.45 0.44
CA ARG A 479 -47.70 18.46 1.28
C ARG A 479 -47.51 18.13 2.75
N ARG A 480 -47.43 16.85 3.10
CA ARG A 480 -47.29 16.38 4.48
C ARG A 480 -45.85 16.34 4.97
N GLY A 481 -44.91 16.76 4.13
CA GLY A 481 -43.49 16.82 4.50
C GLY A 481 -42.89 15.45 4.77
N ARG A 482 -43.39 14.38 4.13
CA ARG A 482 -42.85 13.01 4.24
C ARG A 482 -42.96 12.23 2.93
N CYS A 483 -41.95 11.40 2.63
CA CYS A 483 -42.04 10.40 1.58
C CYS A 483 -42.81 9.18 2.12
N ARG A 484 -43.95 8.82 1.54
CA ARG A 484 -44.81 7.72 2.01
C ARG A 484 -44.90 6.58 1.00
N PHE A 485 -43.76 6.00 0.66
CA PHE A 485 -43.71 4.90 -0.30
C PHE A 485 -44.55 3.71 0.16
N GLY A 486 -45.37 3.18 -0.77
CA GLY A 486 -46.24 2.03 -0.52
C GLY A 486 -47.52 2.34 0.24
N ASP A 487 -47.75 3.60 0.65
CA ASP A 487 -48.98 4.06 1.29
C ASP A 487 -49.91 4.75 0.27
N ALA A 488 -51.22 4.52 0.39
CA ALA A 488 -52.23 5.12 -0.48
C ALA A 488 -52.28 6.66 -0.41
N ARG A 489 -51.68 7.27 0.62
CA ARG A 489 -51.61 8.72 0.86
C ARG A 489 -50.29 9.33 0.40
N GLY A 490 -49.46 8.59 -0.34
CA GLY A 490 -48.28 9.13 -1.02
C GLY A 490 -48.65 10.31 -1.93
N ASP A 491 -48.14 11.50 -1.60
CA ASP A 491 -48.50 12.77 -2.26
C ASP A 491 -47.29 13.54 -2.80
N GLY A 492 -46.11 12.93 -2.85
CA GLY A 492 -44.86 13.56 -3.28
C GLY A 492 -43.67 13.15 -2.43
N PHE A 493 -42.50 13.69 -2.78
CA PHE A 493 -41.27 13.48 -2.02
C PHE A 493 -40.88 14.71 -1.18
N VAL A 494 -39.88 14.54 -0.31
CA VAL A 494 -39.24 15.61 0.44
C VAL A 494 -37.77 15.60 0.10
N ARG A 495 -37.19 16.76 -0.21
CA ARG A 495 -35.75 16.86 -0.49
C ARG A 495 -34.94 16.49 0.74
N SER A 496 -33.76 15.94 0.52
CA SER A 496 -32.85 15.57 1.59
C SER A 496 -31.39 15.74 1.17
N GLU A 497 -30.52 15.72 2.15
CA GLU A 497 -29.08 15.80 2.03
C GLU A 497 -28.45 14.43 2.27
N GLY A 498 -27.30 14.19 1.67
CA GLY A 498 -26.60 12.95 1.94
C GLY A 498 -25.31 12.79 1.16
N VAL A 499 -24.36 12.10 1.79
CA VAL A 499 -23.14 11.59 1.16
C VAL A 499 -23.02 10.11 1.50
N GLY A 500 -22.77 9.28 0.50
CA GLY A 500 -22.51 7.85 0.66
C GLY A 500 -21.37 7.39 -0.22
N VAL A 501 -20.53 6.50 0.29
CA VAL A 501 -19.37 5.93 -0.39
C VAL A 501 -19.33 4.44 -0.11
N VAL A 502 -19.02 3.64 -1.13
CA VAL A 502 -18.70 2.22 -1.00
C VAL A 502 -17.39 1.89 -1.70
N VAL A 503 -16.63 0.98 -1.09
CA VAL A 503 -15.38 0.45 -1.65
C VAL A 503 -15.68 -0.90 -2.28
N LEU A 504 -15.36 -1.04 -3.57
CA LEU A 504 -15.68 -2.21 -4.39
C LEU A 504 -14.41 -2.90 -4.88
N LYS A 505 -14.39 -4.23 -4.81
CA LYS A 505 -13.30 -5.08 -5.32
C LYS A 505 -13.86 -6.31 -6.04
N PRO A 506 -13.18 -6.88 -7.03
CA PRO A 506 -13.54 -8.21 -7.53
C PRO A 506 -13.52 -9.21 -6.36
N LEU A 507 -14.55 -10.06 -6.22
CA LEU A 507 -14.71 -10.93 -5.05
C LEU A 507 -13.49 -11.86 -4.85
N ALA A 508 -12.87 -12.34 -5.94
CA ALA A 508 -11.68 -13.17 -5.84
C ALA A 508 -10.49 -12.42 -5.22
N ARG A 509 -10.40 -11.12 -5.48
CA ARG A 509 -9.39 -10.23 -4.89
C ARG A 509 -9.71 -9.88 -3.46
N ALA A 510 -10.97 -9.58 -3.13
CA ALA A 510 -11.36 -9.32 -1.75
C ALA A 510 -10.97 -10.47 -0.81
N ARG A 511 -11.21 -11.70 -1.26
CA ARG A 511 -10.79 -12.93 -0.56
C ARG A 511 -9.28 -13.14 -0.50
N ALA A 512 -8.56 -12.71 -1.54
CA ALA A 512 -7.10 -12.82 -1.56
C ALA A 512 -6.45 -11.89 -0.56
N ASP A 513 -7.00 -10.68 -0.45
CA ASP A 513 -6.50 -9.62 0.41
C ASP A 513 -7.00 -9.78 1.86
N GLY A 514 -7.94 -10.69 2.11
CA GLY A 514 -8.50 -10.98 3.43
C GLY A 514 -9.52 -9.93 3.88
N ASP A 515 -10.17 -9.25 2.94
CA ASP A 515 -11.13 -8.20 3.26
C ASP A 515 -12.41 -8.77 3.88
N ARG A 516 -13.04 -7.99 4.76
CA ARG A 516 -14.43 -8.20 5.14
C ARG A 516 -15.32 -7.94 3.92
N VAL A 517 -16.23 -8.86 3.62
CA VAL A 517 -17.22 -8.70 2.53
C VAL A 517 -18.59 -8.47 3.16
N TYR A 518 -19.17 -7.28 2.97
CA TYR A 518 -20.52 -6.97 3.46
C TYR A 518 -21.59 -7.64 2.61
N ALA A 519 -21.47 -7.53 1.29
CA ALA A 519 -22.37 -8.10 0.30
C ALA A 519 -21.65 -8.24 -1.05
N VAL A 520 -22.31 -8.86 -2.02
CA VAL A 520 -21.76 -9.09 -3.36
C VAL A 520 -22.73 -8.57 -4.42
N ILE A 521 -22.24 -7.72 -5.32
CA ILE A 521 -22.95 -7.32 -6.54
C ILE A 521 -22.85 -8.47 -7.54
N ALA A 522 -23.98 -9.15 -7.75
CA ALA A 522 -24.09 -10.25 -8.70
C ALA A 522 -24.33 -9.74 -10.14
N GLY A 523 -25.09 -8.65 -10.29
CA GLY A 523 -25.38 -8.06 -11.60
C GLY A 523 -25.86 -6.62 -11.50
N SER A 524 -25.68 -5.86 -12.57
CA SER A 524 -26.17 -4.49 -12.67
C SER A 524 -26.52 -4.12 -14.11
N ALA A 525 -27.59 -3.36 -14.29
CA ALA A 525 -28.03 -2.83 -15.58
C ALA A 525 -28.40 -1.35 -15.49
N SER A 526 -28.31 -0.67 -16.63
CA SER A 526 -28.77 0.70 -16.82
C SER A 526 -29.45 0.83 -18.18
N ASN A 527 -30.56 1.57 -18.25
CA ASN A 527 -31.27 1.88 -19.48
C ASN A 527 -31.93 3.27 -19.42
N ASN A 528 -32.79 3.59 -20.40
CA ASN A 528 -33.53 4.85 -20.46
C ASN A 528 -35.01 4.63 -20.83
N ASP A 529 -35.89 5.45 -20.26
CA ASP A 529 -37.33 5.46 -20.51
C ASP A 529 -37.70 5.84 -21.96
N GLY A 530 -36.84 6.59 -22.65
CA GLY A 530 -37.10 7.11 -23.98
C GLY A 530 -38.39 7.93 -24.02
N SER A 531 -39.26 7.65 -24.99
CA SER A 531 -40.59 8.26 -25.06
C SER A 531 -41.70 7.45 -24.36
N GLY A 532 -41.36 6.37 -23.65
CA GLY A 532 -42.30 5.38 -23.12
C GLY A 532 -43.28 5.93 -22.06
N GLY A 533 -42.85 6.92 -21.27
CA GLY A 533 -43.68 7.57 -20.24
C GLY A 533 -44.63 8.65 -20.78
N GLY A 534 -44.56 8.99 -22.07
CA GLY A 534 -45.39 10.03 -22.70
C GLY A 534 -44.97 11.48 -22.42
N SER A 535 -44.04 11.71 -21.49
CA SER A 535 -43.40 12.99 -21.19
C SER A 535 -41.96 12.75 -20.72
N LEU A 536 -41.10 13.76 -20.84
CA LEU A 536 -39.68 13.67 -20.46
C LEU A 536 -39.46 13.28 -18.99
N VAL A 537 -40.37 13.70 -18.11
CA VAL A 537 -40.27 13.49 -16.65
C VAL A 537 -41.22 12.40 -16.13
N ALA A 538 -41.93 11.70 -17.03
CA ALA A 538 -42.85 10.65 -16.66
C ALA A 538 -42.15 9.28 -16.74
N PRO A 539 -42.28 8.43 -15.70
CA PRO A 539 -41.64 7.11 -15.69
C PRO A 539 -42.30 6.14 -16.69
N ALA A 540 -41.52 5.21 -17.24
CA ALA A 540 -42.00 4.20 -18.19
C ALA A 540 -41.96 2.78 -17.60
N GLN A 541 -43.13 2.15 -17.40
CA GLN A 541 -43.22 0.81 -16.81
C GLN A 541 -42.42 -0.23 -17.59
N ASP A 542 -42.54 -0.25 -18.92
CA ASP A 542 -41.88 -1.23 -19.79
C ASP A 542 -40.35 -1.11 -19.75
N ALA A 543 -39.82 0.11 -19.59
CA ALA A 543 -38.40 0.35 -19.43
C ALA A 543 -37.89 -0.16 -18.08
N GLN A 544 -38.63 0.07 -16.99
CA GLN A 544 -38.31 -0.46 -15.67
C GLN A 544 -38.34 -1.99 -15.65
N GLU A 545 -39.33 -2.61 -16.30
CA GLU A 545 -39.39 -4.06 -16.39
C GLU A 545 -38.23 -4.66 -17.19
N ARG A 546 -37.83 -4.05 -18.31
CA ARG A 546 -36.64 -4.48 -19.08
C ARG A 546 -35.37 -4.37 -18.24
N LEU A 547 -35.20 -3.27 -17.52
CA LEU A 547 -34.06 -3.03 -16.65
C LEU A 547 -33.90 -4.12 -15.60
N LEU A 548 -35.00 -4.47 -14.92
CA LEU A 548 -35.02 -5.52 -13.89
C LEU A 548 -34.60 -6.87 -14.48
N ARG A 549 -35.13 -7.24 -15.65
CA ARG A 549 -34.77 -8.49 -16.34
C ARG A 549 -33.29 -8.50 -16.78
N ASP A 550 -32.81 -7.40 -17.38
CA ASP A 550 -31.41 -7.29 -17.82
C ASP A 550 -30.41 -7.45 -16.67
N ALA A 551 -30.71 -6.88 -15.50
CA ALA A 551 -29.85 -6.98 -14.32
C ALA A 551 -29.87 -8.40 -13.72
N LEU A 552 -31.03 -9.06 -13.71
CA LEU A 552 -31.19 -10.46 -13.27
C LEU A 552 -30.48 -11.44 -14.22
N ASP A 553 -30.59 -11.23 -15.53
CA ASP A 553 -29.90 -12.02 -16.55
C ASP A 553 -28.37 -11.91 -16.39
N ARG A 554 -27.85 -10.70 -16.12
CA ARG A 554 -26.42 -10.48 -15.83
C ARG A 554 -25.98 -11.12 -14.52
N ALA A 555 -26.87 -11.20 -13.52
CA ALA A 555 -26.63 -11.91 -12.27
C ALA A 555 -26.75 -13.45 -12.42
N GLY A 556 -27.36 -13.93 -13.50
CA GLY A 556 -27.69 -15.34 -13.68
C GLY A 556 -28.72 -15.85 -12.66
N LEU A 557 -29.68 -15.00 -12.29
CA LEU A 557 -30.70 -15.29 -11.27
C LEU A 557 -32.12 -15.15 -11.86
N GLU A 558 -33.01 -16.03 -11.43
CA GLU A 558 -34.43 -15.96 -11.77
C GLU A 558 -35.16 -14.92 -10.91
N PRO A 559 -36.22 -14.24 -11.41
CA PRO A 559 -36.97 -13.26 -10.65
C PRO A 559 -37.50 -13.78 -9.29
N ALA A 560 -37.86 -15.06 -9.21
CA ALA A 560 -38.35 -15.69 -7.98
C ALA A 560 -37.30 -15.81 -6.87
N ALA A 561 -36.01 -15.65 -7.19
CA ALA A 561 -34.91 -15.70 -6.22
C ALA A 561 -34.81 -14.40 -5.40
N VAL A 562 -35.32 -13.27 -5.89
CA VAL A 562 -35.23 -11.98 -5.21
C VAL A 562 -36.18 -11.94 -4.00
N ASP A 563 -35.62 -11.75 -2.81
CA ASP A 563 -36.36 -11.69 -1.55
C ASP A 563 -36.81 -10.26 -1.19
N TYR A 564 -36.00 -9.27 -1.55
CA TYR A 564 -36.21 -7.87 -1.17
C TYR A 564 -35.86 -6.92 -2.32
N VAL A 565 -36.62 -5.82 -2.46
CA VAL A 565 -36.24 -4.70 -3.33
C VAL A 565 -36.30 -3.40 -2.53
N GLU A 566 -35.15 -2.73 -2.47
CA GLU A 566 -35.07 -1.31 -2.14
C GLU A 566 -35.44 -0.50 -3.38
N ALA A 567 -36.66 0.02 -3.36
CA ALA A 567 -37.28 0.74 -4.45
C ALA A 567 -36.72 2.17 -4.60
N HIS A 568 -36.90 2.74 -5.79
CA HIS A 568 -36.74 4.18 -5.96
C HIS A 568 -37.74 4.93 -5.07
N GLY A 569 -39.00 4.49 -5.02
CA GLY A 569 -39.97 4.73 -3.96
C GLY A 569 -39.97 6.13 -3.38
N THR A 570 -40.34 7.11 -4.19
CA THR A 570 -40.36 8.54 -3.82
C THR A 570 -41.60 8.92 -3.02
N GLY A 571 -42.64 8.07 -2.97
CA GLY A 571 -43.92 8.42 -2.37
C GLY A 571 -44.79 9.26 -3.30
N THR A 572 -44.47 9.29 -4.60
CA THR A 572 -45.31 9.95 -5.62
C THR A 572 -46.34 8.95 -6.11
N ASN A 573 -47.63 9.29 -6.06
CA ASN A 573 -48.70 8.33 -6.43
C ASN A 573 -48.51 7.73 -7.84
N THR A 574 -48.11 8.54 -8.82
CA THR A 574 -47.83 8.06 -10.19
C THR A 574 -46.56 7.23 -10.28
N GLY A 575 -45.46 7.67 -9.65
CA GLY A 575 -44.19 6.95 -9.68
C GLY A 575 -44.28 5.60 -8.97
N ASP A 576 -44.83 5.59 -7.76
CA ASP A 576 -45.03 4.38 -6.96
C ASP A 576 -45.96 3.39 -7.67
N SER A 577 -47.02 3.87 -8.35
CA SER A 577 -47.90 3.01 -9.16
C SER A 577 -47.15 2.32 -10.30
N VAL A 578 -46.31 3.05 -11.03
CA VAL A 578 -45.53 2.51 -12.16
C VAL A 578 -44.49 1.52 -11.67
N GLU A 579 -43.76 1.87 -10.60
CA GLU A 579 -42.72 1.04 -10.02
C GLU A 579 -43.28 -0.27 -9.43
N LEU A 580 -44.34 -0.18 -8.60
CA LEU A 580 -44.96 -1.37 -8.01
C LEU A 580 -45.53 -2.29 -9.09
N ARG A 581 -46.09 -1.76 -10.19
CA ARG A 581 -46.57 -2.58 -11.32
C ARG A 581 -45.44 -3.25 -12.08
N ALA A 582 -44.33 -2.54 -12.33
CA ALA A 582 -43.17 -3.12 -12.98
C ALA A 582 -42.59 -4.28 -12.13
N LEU A 583 -42.45 -4.06 -10.82
CA LEU A 583 -42.00 -5.09 -9.87
C LEU A 583 -42.97 -6.27 -9.82
N SER A 584 -44.29 -6.03 -9.69
CA SER A 584 -45.29 -7.08 -9.70
C SER A 584 -45.26 -7.90 -10.98
N THR A 585 -45.05 -7.25 -12.13
CA THR A 585 -45.00 -7.92 -13.44
C THR A 585 -43.75 -8.77 -13.61
N VAL A 586 -42.57 -8.28 -13.21
CA VAL A 586 -41.31 -9.03 -13.34
C VAL A 586 -41.24 -10.18 -12.33
N PHE A 587 -41.73 -9.97 -11.12
CA PHE A 587 -41.73 -10.98 -10.07
C PHE A 587 -43.00 -11.84 -10.03
N ALA A 588 -43.89 -11.68 -11.01
CA ALA A 588 -45.03 -12.56 -11.22
C ALA A 588 -44.54 -13.96 -11.62
N GLY A 589 -44.81 -14.95 -10.78
CA GLY A 589 -44.38 -16.33 -10.99
C GLY A 589 -44.64 -17.19 -9.76
N ALA A 590 -44.37 -18.49 -9.85
CA ALA A 590 -44.54 -19.42 -8.74
C ALA A 590 -43.48 -19.17 -7.64
N ARG A 591 -43.74 -18.18 -6.78
CA ARG A 591 -42.97 -17.96 -5.55
C ARG A 591 -43.37 -19.02 -4.51
N PRO A 592 -42.44 -19.47 -3.64
CA PRO A 592 -42.78 -20.35 -2.54
C PRO A 592 -43.90 -19.73 -1.67
N ALA A 593 -44.88 -20.56 -1.28
CA ALA A 593 -45.99 -20.10 -0.46
C ALA A 593 -45.50 -19.40 0.81
N GLY A 594 -46.02 -18.21 1.10
CA GLY A 594 -45.62 -17.42 2.26
C GLY A 594 -44.32 -16.62 2.12
N ARG A 595 -43.69 -16.59 0.94
CA ARG A 595 -42.46 -15.80 0.67
C ARG A 595 -42.66 -14.74 -0.45
N PRO A 596 -43.47 -13.68 -0.19
CA PRO A 596 -43.56 -12.56 -1.13
C PRO A 596 -42.19 -11.86 -1.28
N CYS A 597 -41.99 -11.12 -2.37
CA CYS A 597 -40.89 -10.18 -2.46
C CYS A 597 -41.21 -9.00 -1.55
N LEU A 598 -40.35 -8.74 -0.57
CA LEU A 598 -40.50 -7.57 0.28
C LEU A 598 -40.05 -6.32 -0.49
N VAL A 599 -40.72 -5.19 -0.31
CA VAL A 599 -40.37 -3.94 -0.98
C VAL A 599 -40.40 -2.79 0.03
N GLY A 600 -39.39 -1.93 0.02
CA GLY A 600 -39.35 -0.75 0.87
C GLY A 600 -38.49 0.35 0.26
N SER A 601 -38.38 1.49 0.95
CA SER A 601 -37.55 2.62 0.53
C SER A 601 -36.93 3.30 1.73
N VAL A 602 -35.63 3.57 1.71
CA VAL A 602 -34.90 4.37 2.71
C VAL A 602 -35.47 5.78 2.83
N LYS A 603 -36.16 6.26 1.78
CA LYS A 603 -36.68 7.63 1.72
C LYS A 603 -37.79 7.89 2.73
N THR A 604 -38.44 6.84 3.25
CA THR A 604 -39.40 6.96 4.34
C THR A 604 -38.74 7.33 5.67
N ASN A 605 -37.44 7.09 5.81
CA ASN A 605 -36.65 7.45 7.00
C ASN A 605 -35.98 8.81 6.84
N ILE A 606 -35.30 9.04 5.71
CA ILE A 606 -34.39 10.19 5.57
C ILE A 606 -34.85 11.23 4.54
N GLY A 607 -36.01 11.06 3.89
CA GLY A 607 -36.38 11.86 2.71
C GLY A 607 -35.63 11.43 1.45
N HIS A 608 -35.68 12.24 0.39
CA HIS A 608 -35.08 11.93 -0.91
C HIS A 608 -33.77 12.70 -1.13
N PRO A 609 -32.59 12.08 -0.95
CA PRO A 609 -31.32 12.78 -1.08
C PRO A 609 -30.83 12.87 -2.53
N GLU A 610 -31.77 12.97 -3.48
CA GLU A 610 -31.56 13.27 -4.91
C GLU A 610 -30.34 12.55 -5.51
N GLY A 611 -29.24 13.26 -5.81
CA GLY A 611 -28.02 12.67 -6.40
C GLY A 611 -27.41 11.52 -5.58
N ALA A 612 -27.61 11.52 -4.26
CA ALA A 612 -27.18 10.48 -3.32
C ALA A 612 -28.25 9.41 -3.02
N ALA A 613 -29.44 9.49 -3.61
CA ALA A 613 -30.54 8.57 -3.31
C ALA A 613 -30.24 7.10 -3.62
N GLY A 614 -29.56 6.85 -4.73
CA GLY A 614 -29.17 5.50 -5.13
C GLY A 614 -28.20 4.85 -4.13
N ILE A 615 -27.16 5.58 -3.71
CA ILE A 615 -26.18 5.05 -2.76
C ILE A 615 -26.75 4.89 -1.36
N SER A 616 -27.66 5.75 -0.90
CA SER A 616 -28.32 5.58 0.40
C SER A 616 -29.15 4.28 0.47
N GLY A 617 -29.94 4.01 -0.57
CA GLY A 617 -30.70 2.75 -0.68
C GLY A 617 -29.78 1.53 -0.83
N PHE A 618 -28.69 1.68 -1.59
CA PHE A 618 -27.68 0.65 -1.75
C PHE A 618 -27.03 0.28 -0.40
N ILE A 619 -26.60 1.26 0.39
CA ILE A 619 -25.99 1.04 1.71
C ILE A 619 -26.99 0.37 2.66
N LYS A 620 -28.24 0.84 2.75
CA LYS A 620 -29.29 0.17 3.54
C LYS A 620 -29.41 -1.31 3.17
N THR A 621 -29.42 -1.61 1.87
CA THR A 621 -29.59 -2.98 1.38
C THR A 621 -28.38 -3.85 1.69
N VAL A 622 -27.16 -3.31 1.54
CA VAL A 622 -25.92 -4.00 1.91
C VAL A 622 -25.89 -4.30 3.41
N LEU A 623 -26.23 -3.33 4.27
CA LEU A 623 -26.34 -3.54 5.72
C LEU A 623 -27.42 -4.57 6.08
N SER A 624 -28.55 -4.54 5.38
CA SER A 624 -29.63 -5.52 5.58
C SER A 624 -29.16 -6.94 5.28
N LEU A 625 -28.42 -7.14 4.18
CA LEU A 625 -27.83 -8.44 3.83
C LEU A 625 -26.77 -8.88 4.85
N HIS A 626 -25.91 -7.96 5.28
CA HIS A 626 -24.85 -8.22 6.26
C HIS A 626 -25.40 -8.67 7.61
N HIS A 627 -26.40 -7.94 8.14
CA HIS A 627 -27.07 -8.27 9.40
C HIS A 627 -28.19 -9.31 9.25
N ARG A 628 -28.45 -9.80 8.02
CA ARG A 628 -29.54 -10.72 7.68
C ARG A 628 -30.90 -10.28 8.22
N MET A 629 -31.18 -8.98 8.14
CA MET A 629 -32.41 -8.36 8.64
C MET A 629 -32.91 -7.29 7.67
N ILE A 630 -34.21 -7.28 7.34
CA ILE A 630 -34.86 -6.24 6.54
C ILE A 630 -35.52 -5.25 7.51
N PRO A 631 -35.10 -3.98 7.56
CA PRO A 631 -35.77 -2.97 8.39
C PRO A 631 -37.21 -2.72 7.98
N ALA A 632 -38.02 -2.21 8.92
CA ALA A 632 -39.37 -1.77 8.63
C ALA A 632 -39.37 -0.60 7.62
N ASN A 633 -40.45 -0.48 6.84
CA ASN A 633 -40.75 0.68 6.01
C ASN A 633 -41.74 1.58 6.77
N PRO A 634 -41.25 2.60 7.49
CA PRO A 634 -42.11 3.44 8.32
C PRO A 634 -43.15 4.21 7.50
N LEU A 635 -44.10 4.82 8.20
CA LEU A 635 -45.14 5.69 7.64
C LEU A 635 -46.23 5.00 6.81
N LEU A 636 -46.24 3.65 6.75
CA LEU A 636 -47.31 2.87 6.14
C LEU A 636 -48.52 2.77 7.09
N SER A 637 -49.65 3.35 6.65
CA SER A 637 -50.94 3.34 7.34
C SER A 637 -52.03 2.62 6.54
N GLU A 638 -52.06 2.83 5.22
CA GLU A 638 -53.01 2.20 4.29
C GLU A 638 -52.24 1.76 3.04
N PRO A 639 -52.22 0.47 2.68
CA PRO A 639 -51.43 0.00 1.53
C PRO A 639 -51.87 0.63 0.21
N HIS A 640 -50.90 0.93 -0.65
CA HIS A 640 -51.14 1.41 -2.01
C HIS A 640 -51.99 0.40 -2.81
N PRO A 641 -52.94 0.83 -3.69
CA PRO A 641 -53.87 -0.08 -4.38
C PRO A 641 -53.24 -1.27 -5.11
N VAL A 642 -52.05 -1.09 -5.71
CA VAL A 642 -51.30 -2.16 -6.40
C VAL A 642 -50.88 -3.30 -5.45
N LEU A 643 -50.68 -3.00 -4.16
CA LEU A 643 -50.36 -3.99 -3.12
C LEU A 643 -51.59 -4.77 -2.62
N LEU A 644 -52.80 -4.38 -3.04
CA LEU A 644 -54.05 -5.04 -2.67
C LEU A 644 -54.62 -5.93 -3.80
N GLU A 645 -53.94 -5.97 -4.95
CA GLU A 645 -54.36 -6.81 -6.07
C GLU A 645 -54.23 -8.31 -5.71
N PRO A 646 -55.21 -9.17 -6.07
CA PRO A 646 -55.34 -10.54 -5.52
C PRO A 646 -54.13 -11.47 -5.66
N ASP A 647 -53.24 -11.21 -6.62
CA ASP A 647 -52.07 -12.04 -6.95
C ASP A 647 -50.75 -11.26 -6.89
N THR A 648 -50.72 -10.13 -6.17
CA THR A 648 -49.50 -9.33 -6.06
C THR A 648 -48.39 -10.13 -5.36
N PRO A 649 -47.19 -10.26 -5.97
CA PRO A 649 -46.07 -10.99 -5.33
C PRO A 649 -45.37 -10.14 -4.27
N LEU A 650 -45.84 -8.92 -4.01
CA LEU A 650 -45.14 -7.90 -3.24
C LEU A 650 -45.74 -7.70 -1.84
N ARG A 651 -44.91 -7.36 -0.86
CA ARG A 651 -45.35 -6.93 0.47
C ARG A 651 -44.42 -5.86 1.03
N VAL A 652 -44.97 -4.85 1.69
CA VAL A 652 -44.18 -3.83 2.40
C VAL A 652 -44.01 -4.25 3.87
N PRO A 653 -42.78 -4.32 4.41
CA PRO A 653 -42.57 -4.70 5.81
C PRO A 653 -42.93 -3.53 6.74
N THR A 654 -43.78 -3.76 7.74
CA THR A 654 -44.12 -2.77 8.80
C THR A 654 -43.32 -2.94 10.08
N GLU A 655 -42.62 -4.06 10.20
CA GLU A 655 -41.77 -4.44 11.33
C GLU A 655 -40.49 -5.07 10.74
N PRO A 656 -39.36 -5.09 11.48
CA PRO A 656 -38.15 -5.75 11.03
C PRO A 656 -38.38 -7.24 10.72
N VAL A 657 -37.87 -7.73 9.59
CA VAL A 657 -38.02 -9.13 9.14
C VAL A 657 -36.66 -9.79 8.96
N ALA A 658 -36.37 -10.83 9.75
CA ALA A 658 -35.15 -11.61 9.60
C ALA A 658 -35.21 -12.52 8.36
N TRP A 659 -34.09 -12.64 7.64
CA TRP A 659 -33.96 -13.70 6.64
C TRP A 659 -33.78 -15.07 7.32
N PRO A 660 -34.34 -16.16 6.77
CA PRO A 660 -34.11 -17.50 7.30
C PRO A 660 -32.61 -17.85 7.37
N GLN A 661 -32.18 -18.58 8.41
CA GLN A 661 -30.76 -18.85 8.65
C GLN A 661 -30.08 -19.57 7.47
N ASP A 662 -30.77 -20.51 6.83
CA ASP A 662 -30.25 -21.33 5.72
C ASP A 662 -30.53 -20.73 4.33
N SER A 663 -31.09 -19.52 4.22
CA SER A 663 -31.28 -18.88 2.92
C SER A 663 -30.00 -18.25 2.40
N ALA A 664 -29.92 -18.08 1.08
CA ALA A 664 -28.98 -17.17 0.43
C ALA A 664 -29.75 -15.90 0.02
N PRO A 665 -29.81 -14.86 0.89
CA PRO A 665 -30.57 -13.65 0.62
C PRO A 665 -30.17 -13.00 -0.69
N VAL A 666 -31.17 -12.64 -1.49
CA VAL A 666 -31.00 -11.85 -2.72
C VAL A 666 -31.84 -10.59 -2.62
N ALA A 667 -31.23 -9.44 -2.89
CA ALA A 667 -31.90 -8.15 -2.87
C ALA A 667 -31.63 -7.35 -4.14
N GLY A 668 -32.60 -6.54 -4.56
CA GLY A 668 -32.45 -5.57 -5.65
C GLY A 668 -32.45 -4.14 -5.11
N VAL A 669 -31.72 -3.24 -5.78
CA VAL A 669 -31.73 -1.81 -5.51
C VAL A 669 -32.02 -1.07 -6.80
N THR A 670 -33.00 -0.18 -6.78
CA THR A 670 -33.43 0.55 -7.97
C THR A 670 -33.35 2.05 -7.77
N SER A 671 -32.91 2.79 -8.80
CA SER A 671 -33.06 4.24 -8.84
C SER A 671 -33.41 4.73 -10.23
N PHE A 672 -34.41 5.61 -10.30
CA PHE A 672 -34.94 6.20 -11.54
C PHE A 672 -34.68 7.70 -11.55
N GLY A 673 -33.97 8.18 -12.56
CA GLY A 673 -33.65 9.59 -12.73
C GLY A 673 -34.82 10.34 -13.36
N LEU A 674 -35.02 11.60 -12.94
CA LEU A 674 -36.04 12.47 -13.53
C LEU A 674 -35.87 12.70 -15.05
N SER A 675 -34.67 12.48 -15.58
CA SER A 675 -34.34 12.52 -17.01
C SER A 675 -34.63 11.20 -17.76
N GLY A 676 -35.23 10.21 -17.08
CA GLY A 676 -35.58 8.90 -17.62
C GLY A 676 -34.44 7.86 -17.59
N THR A 677 -33.27 8.18 -17.00
CA THR A 677 -32.18 7.18 -16.86
C THR A 677 -32.43 6.29 -15.65
N ASN A 678 -32.44 4.98 -15.86
CA ASN A 678 -32.75 4.00 -14.82
C ASN A 678 -31.55 3.11 -14.54
N VAL A 679 -31.40 2.69 -13.28
CA VAL A 679 -30.38 1.73 -12.86
C VAL A 679 -30.96 0.72 -11.88
N HIS A 680 -30.61 -0.55 -12.05
CA HIS A 680 -30.91 -1.63 -11.10
C HIS A 680 -29.64 -2.41 -10.77
N VAL A 681 -29.46 -2.76 -9.50
CA VAL A 681 -28.35 -3.57 -9.00
C VAL A 681 -28.89 -4.76 -8.21
N VAL A 682 -28.40 -5.95 -8.50
CA VAL A 682 -28.74 -7.20 -7.81
C VAL A 682 -27.60 -7.56 -6.87
N LEU A 683 -27.93 -7.72 -5.59
CA LEU A 683 -27.03 -8.03 -4.49
C LEU A 683 -27.34 -9.40 -3.90
N THR A 684 -26.30 -10.12 -3.49
CA THR A 684 -26.41 -11.35 -2.70
C THR A 684 -25.64 -11.19 -1.39
N ALA A 685 -26.00 -11.99 -0.39
CA ALA A 685 -25.21 -12.10 0.84
C ALA A 685 -23.76 -12.53 0.53
N ALA A 686 -22.83 -12.13 1.40
CA ALA A 686 -21.46 -12.62 1.35
C ALA A 686 -21.44 -14.16 1.53
N PRO A 687 -20.54 -14.89 0.84
CA PRO A 687 -20.40 -16.32 1.04
C PRO A 687 -20.05 -16.61 2.52
N SER A 688 -20.75 -17.55 3.14
CA SER A 688 -20.40 -18.03 4.48
C SER A 688 -19.08 -18.81 4.40
N GLU A 689 -18.00 -18.19 4.84
CA GLU A 689 -16.74 -18.89 5.07
C GLU A 689 -16.73 -19.35 6.53
N PRO A 690 -16.44 -20.63 6.82
CA PRO A 690 -16.33 -21.09 8.19
C PRO A 690 -15.24 -20.25 8.87
N GLU A 691 -15.58 -19.64 10.01
CA GLU A 691 -14.58 -18.94 10.80
C GLU A 691 -13.49 -19.96 11.18
N PRO A 692 -12.23 -19.75 10.78
CA PRO A 692 -11.13 -20.53 11.35
C PRO A 692 -11.18 -20.34 12.85
N ASP A 693 -11.13 -21.42 13.61
CA ASP A 693 -11.00 -21.39 15.07
C ASP A 693 -9.90 -20.40 15.43
N ASP A 694 -10.21 -19.45 16.32
CA ASP A 694 -9.20 -18.55 16.89
C ASP A 694 -8.31 -19.40 17.83
N GLU A 695 -7.43 -20.22 17.26
CA GLU A 695 -6.67 -21.30 17.93
C GLU A 695 -5.64 -20.84 18.99
N ASP A 696 -5.55 -19.54 19.30
CA ASP A 696 -4.59 -19.00 20.28
C ASP A 696 -5.32 -18.31 21.44
N ASP A 697 -5.90 -19.11 22.34
CA ASP A 697 -6.48 -18.66 23.64
C ASP A 697 -5.40 -18.26 24.67
N GLU A 698 -4.10 -18.38 24.35
CA GLU A 698 -3.03 -17.96 25.25
C GLU A 698 -2.86 -16.42 25.25
N PRO A 699 -2.85 -15.77 26.43
CA PRO A 699 -2.60 -14.34 26.53
C PRO A 699 -1.24 -13.97 25.92
N ARG A 700 -1.26 -13.21 24.82
CA ARG A 700 -0.06 -12.65 24.19
C ARG A 700 -0.06 -11.13 24.34
N PRO A 701 1.09 -10.52 24.65
CA PRO A 701 1.20 -9.07 24.69
C PRO A 701 0.73 -8.42 23.38
N LEU A 702 -0.08 -7.39 23.52
CA LEU A 702 -0.64 -6.57 22.46
C LEU A 702 0.18 -5.29 22.32
N VAL A 703 0.36 -4.82 21.09
CA VAL A 703 0.93 -3.51 20.75
C VAL A 703 -0.10 -2.72 19.96
N LEU A 704 -0.56 -1.59 20.48
CA LEU A 704 -1.50 -0.71 19.82
C LEU A 704 -0.78 0.55 19.30
N PRO A 705 -0.48 0.64 17.99
CA PRO A 705 0.04 1.86 17.37
C PRO A 705 -1.09 2.81 16.99
N LEU A 706 -0.96 4.08 17.36
CA LEU A 706 -1.85 5.16 16.95
C LEU A 706 -1.03 6.28 16.32
N SER A 707 -1.64 7.00 15.37
CA SER A 707 -1.02 8.19 14.82
C SER A 707 -2.02 9.16 14.23
N ALA A 708 -1.65 10.45 14.18
CA ALA A 708 -2.40 11.50 13.52
C ALA A 708 -1.47 12.53 12.86
N ARG A 709 -2.04 13.47 12.09
CA ARG A 709 -1.27 14.55 11.47
C ARG A 709 -0.92 15.69 12.43
N ASP A 710 -1.61 15.77 13.57
CA ASP A 710 -1.44 16.80 14.59
C ASP A 710 -1.58 16.21 16.01
N PRO A 711 -1.10 16.92 17.05
CA PRO A 711 -1.20 16.44 18.44
C PRO A 711 -2.63 16.25 18.96
N ALA A 712 -3.53 17.21 18.68
CA ALA A 712 -4.91 17.18 19.14
C ALA A 712 -5.69 15.94 18.62
N PRO A 713 -5.68 15.61 17.31
CA PRO A 713 -6.33 14.40 16.83
C PRO A 713 -5.66 13.12 17.34
N ALA A 714 -4.35 13.11 17.63
CA ALA A 714 -3.70 11.96 18.27
C ALA A 714 -4.27 11.69 19.68
N GLN A 715 -4.54 12.73 20.45
CA GLN A 715 -5.16 12.64 21.78
C GLN A 715 -6.63 12.18 21.69
N ALA A 716 -7.40 12.74 20.76
CA ALA A 716 -8.79 12.32 20.53
C ALA A 716 -8.87 10.84 20.10
N LEU A 717 -7.94 10.40 19.24
CA LEU A 717 -7.84 9.00 18.81
C LEU A 717 -7.50 8.08 19.99
N ALA A 718 -6.54 8.48 20.84
CA ALA A 718 -6.19 7.72 22.04
C ALA A 718 -7.38 7.54 22.99
N SER A 719 -8.18 8.60 23.19
CA SER A 719 -9.41 8.52 23.99
C SER A 719 -10.43 7.55 23.38
N ALA A 720 -10.69 7.69 22.07
CA ALA A 720 -11.67 6.83 21.38
C ALA A 720 -11.28 5.35 21.38
N TYR A 721 -9.98 5.05 21.23
CA TYR A 721 -9.48 3.67 21.32
C TYR A 721 -9.50 3.14 22.76
N ALA A 722 -9.27 3.99 23.76
CA ALA A 722 -9.39 3.58 25.16
C ALA A 722 -10.82 3.15 25.48
N ASP A 723 -11.81 3.94 25.07
CA ASP A 723 -13.23 3.62 25.28
C ASP A 723 -13.65 2.35 24.52
N ARG A 724 -13.08 2.12 23.32
CA ARG A 724 -13.34 0.90 22.55
C ARG A 724 -12.75 -0.36 23.19
N LEU A 725 -11.61 -0.23 23.88
CA LEU A 725 -10.88 -1.35 24.48
C LEU A 725 -11.33 -1.68 25.90
N ASP A 726 -11.99 -0.74 26.58
CA ASP A 726 -12.52 -0.91 27.94
C ASP A 726 -13.54 -2.07 27.98
N GLY A 727 -13.24 -3.12 28.74
CA GLY A 727 -14.06 -4.33 28.84
C GLY A 727 -14.07 -5.21 27.58
N ALA A 728 -13.19 -4.98 26.61
CA ALA A 728 -13.06 -5.84 25.44
C ALA A 728 -12.37 -7.17 25.77
N ASP A 729 -12.90 -8.28 25.26
CA ASP A 729 -12.23 -9.59 25.36
C ASP A 729 -10.89 -9.62 24.57
N ALA A 730 -10.06 -10.63 24.85
CA ALA A 730 -8.71 -10.74 24.28
C ALA A 730 -8.72 -10.80 22.74
N VAL A 731 -9.70 -11.49 22.15
CA VAL A 731 -9.86 -11.62 20.69
C VAL A 731 -10.19 -10.27 20.07
N THR A 732 -11.14 -9.55 20.64
CA THR A 732 -11.55 -8.22 20.20
C THR A 732 -10.41 -7.21 20.35
N ALA A 733 -9.73 -7.20 21.49
CA ALA A 733 -8.58 -6.32 21.72
C ALA A 733 -7.46 -6.57 20.70
N ARG A 734 -7.16 -7.84 20.39
CA ARG A 734 -6.18 -8.22 19.35
C ARG A 734 -6.61 -7.77 17.95
N ARG A 735 -7.89 -7.93 17.59
CA ARG A 735 -8.45 -7.47 16.30
C ARG A 735 -8.36 -5.95 16.18
N VAL A 736 -8.70 -5.20 17.23
CA VAL A 736 -8.56 -3.73 17.28
C VAL A 736 -7.10 -3.30 17.08
N CYS A 737 -6.15 -3.95 17.77
CA CYS A 737 -4.73 -3.67 17.58
C CYS A 737 -4.24 -3.98 16.16
N ALA A 738 -4.68 -5.09 15.58
CA ALA A 738 -4.35 -5.47 14.20
C ALA A 738 -4.87 -4.44 13.18
N VAL A 739 -6.09 -3.93 13.38
CA VAL A 739 -6.66 -2.87 12.52
C VAL A 739 -5.89 -1.56 12.67
N ALA A 740 -5.55 -1.14 13.89
CA ALA A 740 -4.74 0.05 14.09
C ALA A 740 -3.34 -0.07 13.44
N ALA A 741 -2.75 -1.27 13.48
CA ALA A 741 -1.42 -1.55 12.96
C ALA A 741 -1.36 -1.75 11.43
N ARG A 742 -2.43 -2.26 10.81
CA ARG A 742 -2.41 -2.65 9.38
C ARG A 742 -3.49 -2.01 8.53
N GLY A 743 -4.60 -1.59 9.13
CA GLY A 743 -5.76 -1.02 8.48
C GLY A 743 -5.90 0.49 8.63
N ARG A 744 -4.88 1.19 9.13
CA ARG A 744 -4.83 2.65 9.30
C ARG A 744 -3.56 3.21 8.68
N ALA A 745 -3.59 4.50 8.33
CA ALA A 745 -2.40 5.21 7.89
C ALA A 745 -1.51 5.57 9.10
N HIS A 746 -0.19 5.45 8.94
CA HIS A 746 0.79 5.82 9.96
C HIS A 746 1.33 7.23 9.71
N HIS A 747 0.81 8.21 10.45
CA HIS A 747 1.16 9.63 10.35
C HIS A 747 2.35 10.03 11.22
N ASP A 748 2.69 11.32 11.21
CA ASP A 748 3.88 11.86 11.87
C ASP A 748 3.77 11.90 13.39
N TRP A 749 2.61 12.24 13.95
CA TRP A 749 2.43 12.26 15.40
C TRP A 749 2.00 10.89 15.86
N ARG A 750 2.90 10.21 16.59
CA ARG A 750 2.78 8.80 16.91
C ARG A 750 2.75 8.58 18.41
N THR A 751 1.95 7.61 18.82
CA THR A 751 2.00 7.01 20.14
C THR A 751 1.71 5.52 20.01
N ALA A 752 2.26 4.71 20.90
CA ALA A 752 1.91 3.31 21.00
C ALA A 752 2.00 2.84 22.44
N VAL A 753 1.07 1.98 22.81
CA VAL A 753 1.02 1.32 24.12
C VAL A 753 1.10 -0.18 23.94
N ALA A 754 1.53 -0.87 25.00
CA ALA A 754 1.53 -2.31 25.06
C ALA A 754 0.94 -2.78 26.40
N ALA A 755 0.17 -3.85 26.35
CA ALA A 755 -0.40 -4.50 27.54
C ALA A 755 -0.73 -5.97 27.21
N LEU A 756 -1.25 -6.72 28.18
CA LEU A 756 -1.62 -8.14 27.99
C LEU A 756 -3.08 -8.32 27.55
N ASP A 757 -3.91 -7.30 27.71
CA ASP A 757 -5.36 -7.32 27.47
C ASP A 757 -5.91 -5.93 27.10
N GLY A 758 -7.21 -5.86 26.78
CA GLY A 758 -7.91 -4.63 26.42
C GLY A 758 -7.92 -3.58 27.54
N ASP A 759 -8.18 -3.99 28.78
CA ASP A 759 -8.23 -3.11 29.95
C ASP A 759 -6.87 -2.45 30.22
N GLY A 760 -5.79 -3.23 30.12
CA GLY A 760 -4.43 -2.72 30.26
C GLY A 760 -4.07 -1.72 29.16
N LEU A 761 -4.51 -1.93 27.92
CA LEU A 761 -4.34 -0.96 26.83
C LEU A 761 -5.14 0.31 27.10
N ALA A 762 -6.40 0.19 27.52
CA ALA A 762 -7.27 1.33 27.83
C ALA A 762 -6.69 2.19 28.96
N ALA A 763 -6.22 1.56 30.05
CA ALA A 763 -5.53 2.24 31.14
C ALA A 763 -4.25 2.94 30.66
N ALA A 764 -3.41 2.25 29.88
CA ALA A 764 -2.18 2.82 29.36
C ALA A 764 -2.42 4.01 28.41
N LEU A 765 -3.50 3.99 27.62
CA LEU A 765 -3.89 5.13 26.78
C LEU A 765 -4.34 6.31 27.63
N ARG A 766 -5.22 6.08 28.62
CA ARG A 766 -5.75 7.12 29.53
C ARG A 766 -4.65 7.81 30.34
N ASP A 767 -3.65 7.05 30.80
CA ASP A 767 -2.50 7.61 31.52
C ASP A 767 -1.57 8.44 30.63
N ARG A 768 -1.60 8.27 29.30
CA ARG A 768 -0.66 8.88 28.33
C ARG A 768 -1.22 10.04 27.52
N VAL A 769 -2.48 10.43 27.72
CA VAL A 769 -3.18 11.44 26.87
C VAL A 769 -2.50 12.82 26.88
N SER A 770 -1.60 13.14 27.82
CA SER A 770 -0.96 14.47 27.90
C SER A 770 0.49 14.59 27.40
N ASP A 771 1.35 13.55 27.45
CA ASP A 771 2.81 13.78 27.45
C ASP A 771 3.70 12.94 26.49
N GLU A 772 3.17 11.96 25.75
CA GLU A 772 4.00 11.02 24.95
C GLU A 772 3.66 10.92 23.45
N VAL A 773 2.96 11.91 22.87
CA VAL A 773 2.78 11.96 21.41
C VAL A 773 4.02 12.59 20.79
N ASN A 774 4.84 11.76 20.13
CA ASN A 774 6.08 12.21 19.53
C ASN A 774 5.89 12.44 18.03
N ARG A 775 6.48 13.51 17.52
CA ARG A 775 6.56 13.73 16.08
C ARG A 775 7.72 12.92 15.50
N ARG A 776 7.43 12.12 14.47
CA ARG A 776 8.42 11.42 13.68
C ARG A 776 9.41 12.43 13.05
N PRO A 777 10.73 12.20 13.13
CA PRO A 777 11.70 13.03 12.41
C PRO A 777 11.48 12.97 10.89
N ALA A 778 11.56 14.13 10.21
CA ALA A 778 11.28 14.24 8.78
C ALA A 778 12.24 13.42 7.90
N ASP A 779 13.53 13.37 8.27
CA ASP A 779 14.57 12.63 7.54
C ASP A 779 14.61 11.13 7.87
N GLY A 780 13.59 10.63 8.60
CA GLY A 780 13.58 9.29 9.16
C GLY A 780 14.46 9.17 10.41
N VAL A 781 14.56 7.95 10.93
CA VAL A 781 15.34 7.65 12.14
C VAL A 781 16.26 6.48 11.88
N ARG A 782 17.50 6.59 12.32
CA ARG A 782 18.46 5.50 12.23
C ARG A 782 18.39 4.62 13.48
N VAL A 783 18.50 3.32 13.30
CA VAL A 783 18.46 2.35 14.39
C VAL A 783 19.86 1.80 14.64
N VAL A 784 20.36 1.98 15.85
CA VAL A 784 21.66 1.46 16.28
C VAL A 784 21.42 0.32 17.26
N PHE A 785 21.87 -0.89 16.91
CA PHE A 785 21.86 -2.02 17.84
C PHE A 785 23.12 -1.99 18.69
N VAL A 786 22.92 -1.93 20.01
CA VAL A 786 23.98 -1.84 21.01
C VAL A 786 24.06 -3.14 21.78
N PHE A 787 25.20 -3.83 21.68
CA PHE A 787 25.44 -5.13 22.30
C PHE A 787 26.29 -4.96 23.56
N PRO A 788 25.74 -5.04 24.78
CA PRO A 788 26.53 -4.90 26.00
C PRO A 788 27.51 -6.05 26.24
N GLY A 789 28.48 -5.82 27.12
CA GLY A 789 29.39 -6.84 27.62
C GLY A 789 28.84 -7.56 28.85
N HIS A 790 29.68 -7.67 29.88
CA HIS A 790 29.38 -8.44 31.09
C HIS A 790 28.27 -7.79 31.94
N GLY A 791 27.46 -8.62 32.62
CA GLY A 791 26.54 -8.18 33.68
C GLY A 791 25.06 -8.23 33.32
N SER A 792 24.71 -8.53 32.06
CA SER A 792 23.31 -8.64 31.62
C SER A 792 22.68 -10.02 31.91
N GLN A 793 23.48 -11.04 32.22
CA GLN A 793 23.00 -12.40 32.46
C GLN A 793 22.15 -12.53 33.73
N TRP A 794 21.20 -13.47 33.71
CA TRP A 794 20.44 -13.88 34.89
C TRP A 794 19.77 -15.25 34.66
N VAL A 795 19.59 -16.02 35.74
CA VAL A 795 18.91 -17.33 35.70
C VAL A 795 17.46 -17.14 35.29
N GLY A 796 17.03 -17.82 34.22
CA GLY A 796 15.69 -17.68 33.65
C GLY A 796 15.59 -16.86 32.36
N MET A 797 16.67 -16.20 31.94
CA MET A 797 16.66 -15.42 30.68
C MET A 797 16.38 -16.30 29.45
N GLY A 798 15.61 -15.77 28.50
CA GLY A 798 15.26 -16.37 27.22
C GLY A 798 14.15 -17.43 27.26
N ARG A 799 13.68 -17.86 28.44
CA ARG A 799 12.74 -18.98 28.57
C ARG A 799 11.38 -18.68 27.94
N GLU A 800 10.84 -17.47 28.11
CA GLU A 800 9.54 -17.12 27.53
C GLU A 800 9.64 -16.93 26.01
N LEU A 801 10.75 -16.35 25.55
CA LEU A 801 11.00 -16.12 24.12
C LEU A 801 11.27 -17.41 23.33
N LEU A 802 11.84 -18.44 23.97
CA LEU A 802 11.97 -19.78 23.36
C LEU A 802 10.60 -20.37 22.97
N ASN A 803 9.54 -20.07 23.73
CA ASN A 803 8.20 -20.57 23.44
C ASN A 803 7.46 -19.66 22.47
N SER A 804 7.53 -18.35 22.68
CA SER A 804 6.71 -17.35 21.97
C SER A 804 7.28 -16.84 20.64
N SER A 805 8.59 -17.03 20.37
CA SER A 805 9.26 -16.48 19.17
C SER A 805 10.03 -17.56 18.41
N ALA A 806 9.52 -17.95 17.23
CA ALA A 806 10.17 -18.93 16.37
C ALA A 806 11.58 -18.49 15.94
N ALA A 807 11.73 -17.23 15.51
CA ALA A 807 13.02 -16.68 15.09
C ALA A 807 14.06 -16.68 16.22
N PHE A 808 13.64 -16.43 17.46
CA PHE A 808 14.50 -16.48 18.63
C PHE A 808 14.91 -17.93 18.94
N ARG A 809 13.94 -18.84 18.99
CA ARG A 809 14.15 -20.28 19.25
C ARG A 809 15.12 -20.92 18.26
N GLU A 810 14.88 -20.78 16.97
CA GLU A 810 15.75 -21.34 15.92
C GLU A 810 17.19 -20.83 16.03
N THR A 811 17.36 -19.57 16.43
CA THR A 811 18.69 -18.98 16.61
C THR A 811 19.37 -19.53 17.85
N ILE A 812 18.67 -19.66 18.98
CA ILE A 812 19.23 -20.27 20.19
C ILE A 812 19.61 -21.73 19.96
N GLU A 813 18.79 -22.50 19.25
CA GLU A 813 19.09 -23.89 18.89
C GLU A 813 20.35 -23.99 18.02
N SER A 814 20.50 -23.07 17.06
CA SER A 814 21.70 -22.97 16.22
C SER A 814 22.94 -22.58 17.04
N CYS A 815 22.82 -21.62 17.95
CA CYS A 815 23.88 -21.23 18.87
C CYS A 815 24.27 -22.37 19.81
N ASP A 816 23.30 -23.10 20.37
CA ASP A 816 23.52 -24.25 21.23
C ASP A 816 24.28 -25.36 20.50
N ALA A 817 23.92 -25.65 19.24
CA ALA A 817 24.65 -26.62 18.42
C ALA A 817 26.11 -26.20 18.20
N ALA A 818 26.35 -24.91 17.90
CA ALA A 818 27.68 -24.39 17.68
C ALA A 818 28.53 -24.37 18.97
N ILE A 819 27.95 -23.94 20.10
CA ILE A 819 28.62 -23.94 21.41
C ILE A 819 28.99 -25.37 21.83
N ARG A 820 28.06 -26.32 21.73
CA ARG A 820 28.33 -27.73 22.09
C ARG A 820 29.50 -28.32 21.31
N SER A 821 29.65 -27.95 20.03
CA SER A 821 30.74 -28.42 19.18
C SER A 821 32.11 -27.95 19.68
N GLU A 822 32.16 -26.77 20.31
CA GLU A 822 33.41 -26.13 20.73
C GLU A 822 33.74 -26.42 22.21
N SER A 823 32.74 -26.41 23.09
CA SER A 823 32.93 -26.46 24.55
C SER A 823 32.39 -27.73 25.23
N GLY A 824 31.62 -28.56 24.52
CA GLY A 824 31.05 -29.81 25.03
C GLY A 824 29.83 -29.68 25.95
N TRP A 825 29.37 -28.46 26.30
CA TRP A 825 28.17 -28.23 27.12
C TRP A 825 27.03 -27.60 26.31
N SER A 826 25.79 -27.75 26.79
CA SER A 826 24.58 -27.27 26.10
C SER A 826 24.03 -25.99 26.72
N LEU A 827 23.96 -24.93 25.91
CA LEU A 827 23.25 -23.68 26.19
C LEU A 827 21.79 -23.90 26.56
N LEU A 828 21.05 -24.74 25.83
CA LEU A 828 19.65 -25.00 26.15
C LEU A 828 19.48 -25.59 27.56
N LYS A 829 20.39 -26.48 27.96
CA LYS A 829 20.40 -27.00 29.34
C LYS A 829 20.73 -25.91 30.36
N VAL A 830 21.70 -25.03 30.07
CA VAL A 830 22.06 -23.91 30.95
C VAL A 830 20.92 -22.90 31.09
N LEU A 831 20.21 -22.59 30.01
CA LEU A 831 19.06 -21.68 30.05
C LEU A 831 17.86 -22.29 30.80
N ALA A 832 17.68 -23.62 30.73
CA ALA A 832 16.63 -24.34 31.43
C ALA A 832 16.95 -24.62 32.91
N ASP A 833 18.22 -24.60 33.31
CA ASP A 833 18.68 -24.88 34.67
C ASP A 833 18.49 -23.68 35.61
N ASP A 834 18.12 -23.95 36.86
CA ASP A 834 18.02 -22.96 37.94
C ASP A 834 19.28 -22.92 38.83
N GLY A 835 20.27 -23.76 38.53
CA GLY A 835 21.55 -23.84 39.23
C GLY A 835 22.55 -22.73 38.88
N ASP A 836 23.77 -22.86 39.42
CA ASP A 836 24.84 -21.87 39.32
C ASP A 836 25.64 -21.94 38.01
N GLU A 837 25.26 -22.78 37.04
CA GLU A 837 26.05 -22.99 35.82
C GLU A 837 26.26 -21.69 35.02
N LEU A 838 25.22 -20.84 34.95
CA LEU A 838 25.26 -19.52 34.30
C LEU A 838 26.13 -18.49 35.05
N THR A 839 26.67 -18.82 36.23
CA THR A 839 27.57 -17.94 36.99
C THR A 839 29.05 -18.16 36.66
N LYS A 840 29.39 -19.25 35.96
CA LYS A 840 30.78 -19.57 35.60
C LYS A 840 31.31 -18.63 34.53
N THR A 841 32.53 -18.11 34.72
CA THR A 841 33.19 -17.17 33.78
C THR A 841 33.23 -17.69 32.33
N ALA A 842 33.50 -18.98 32.14
CA ALA A 842 33.55 -19.61 30.82
C ALA A 842 32.17 -19.74 30.12
N VAL A 843 31.07 -19.70 30.88
CA VAL A 843 29.69 -19.91 30.39
C VAL A 843 28.98 -18.58 30.08
N ILE A 844 29.27 -17.52 30.86
CA ILE A 844 28.58 -16.23 30.74
C ILE A 844 28.73 -15.62 29.34
N GLN A 845 29.95 -15.55 28.79
CA GLN A 845 30.17 -14.84 27.51
C GLN A 845 29.46 -15.54 26.34
N PRO A 846 29.58 -16.87 26.15
CA PRO A 846 28.82 -17.57 25.10
C PRO A 846 27.30 -17.48 25.29
N ALA A 847 26.80 -17.58 26.53
CA ALA A 847 25.36 -17.52 26.79
C ALA A 847 24.78 -16.13 26.48
N VAL A 848 25.46 -15.05 26.89
CA VAL A 848 25.04 -13.68 26.57
C VAL A 848 25.13 -13.39 25.07
N TRP A 849 26.19 -13.84 24.40
CA TRP A 849 26.33 -13.72 22.94
C TRP A 849 25.16 -14.40 22.20
N ALA A 850 24.79 -15.62 22.60
CA ALA A 850 23.69 -16.33 21.99
C ALA A 850 22.35 -15.60 22.17
N MET A 851 22.08 -15.09 23.38
CA MET A 851 20.90 -14.24 23.66
C MET A 851 20.89 -13.00 22.77
N GLN A 852 22.03 -12.33 22.62
CA GLN A 852 22.17 -11.13 21.81
C GLN A 852 21.88 -11.36 20.33
N VAL A 853 22.46 -12.43 19.76
CA VAL A 853 22.25 -12.79 18.35
C VAL A 853 20.79 -13.22 18.12
N ALA A 854 20.19 -13.96 19.05
CA ALA A 854 18.78 -14.38 18.97
C ALA A 854 17.80 -13.20 19.09
N LEU A 855 18.05 -12.24 20.00
CA LEU A 855 17.25 -11.02 20.09
C LEU A 855 17.38 -10.16 18.83
N ALA A 856 18.60 -10.00 18.29
CA ALA A 856 18.80 -9.29 17.04
C ALA A 856 18.04 -9.95 15.87
N LYS A 857 18.00 -11.29 15.82
CA LYS A 857 17.20 -12.03 14.84
C LYS A 857 15.69 -11.81 15.03
N HIS A 858 15.21 -11.83 16.27
CA HIS A 858 13.81 -11.55 16.59
C HIS A 858 13.39 -10.15 16.10
N TRP A 859 14.14 -9.10 16.43
CA TRP A 859 13.82 -7.75 15.94
C TRP A 859 13.81 -7.64 14.42
N ARG A 860 14.77 -8.28 13.74
CA ARG A 860 14.81 -8.33 12.27
C ARG A 860 13.61 -9.08 11.67
N SER A 861 13.03 -10.05 12.40
CA SER A 861 11.81 -10.76 11.97
C SER A 861 10.57 -9.86 12.01
N TRP A 862 10.58 -8.82 12.84
CA TRP A 862 9.57 -7.77 12.89
C TRP A 862 9.94 -6.55 12.05
N GLY A 863 10.84 -6.69 11.07
CA GLY A 863 11.27 -5.61 10.18
C GLY A 863 12.22 -4.58 10.80
N ILE A 864 12.46 -4.62 12.11
CA ILE A 864 13.35 -3.70 12.82
C ILE A 864 14.81 -4.11 12.55
N ARG A 865 15.49 -3.33 11.69
CA ARG A 865 16.85 -3.61 11.23
C ARG A 865 17.81 -2.51 11.71
N PRO A 866 19.03 -2.85 12.13
CA PRO A 866 20.04 -1.86 12.46
C PRO A 866 20.63 -1.23 11.19
N ASP A 867 20.80 0.09 11.21
CA ASP A 867 21.64 0.83 10.27
C ASP A 867 23.12 0.77 10.68
N VAL A 868 23.39 0.64 11.98
CA VAL A 868 24.72 0.47 12.54
C VAL A 868 24.65 -0.50 13.73
N VAL A 869 25.71 -1.29 13.91
CA VAL A 869 25.91 -2.11 15.11
C VAL A 869 27.17 -1.69 15.85
N LEU A 870 27.14 -1.78 17.16
CA LEU A 870 28.31 -1.59 18.01
C LEU A 870 28.20 -2.46 19.26
N GLY A 871 29.34 -2.86 19.82
CA GLY A 871 29.38 -3.72 21.00
C GLY A 871 30.31 -3.19 22.07
N HIS A 872 30.04 -3.51 23.33
CA HIS A 872 30.88 -3.19 24.47
C HIS A 872 31.71 -4.42 24.86
N SER A 873 33.04 -4.32 24.79
CA SER A 873 33.95 -5.44 25.07
C SER A 873 33.61 -6.67 24.21
N PHE A 874 33.32 -7.83 24.80
CA PHE A 874 32.93 -9.04 24.07
C PHE A 874 31.57 -8.93 23.37
N GLY A 875 30.74 -7.94 23.69
CA GLY A 875 29.52 -7.64 22.94
C GLY A 875 29.80 -7.30 21.47
N GLU A 876 31.03 -6.87 21.13
CA GLU A 876 31.43 -6.70 19.73
C GLU A 876 31.43 -8.01 18.93
N VAL A 877 31.56 -9.17 19.58
CA VAL A 877 31.44 -10.46 18.90
C VAL A 877 30.01 -10.65 18.37
N ALA A 878 28.99 -10.27 19.16
CA ALA A 878 27.61 -10.29 18.70
C ALA A 878 27.38 -9.25 17.60
N ALA A 879 27.92 -8.04 17.75
CA ALA A 879 27.86 -7.00 16.71
C ALA A 879 28.48 -7.49 15.39
N ALA A 880 29.67 -8.10 15.42
CA ALA A 880 30.35 -8.65 14.25
C ALA A 880 29.58 -9.81 13.62
N THR A 881 28.95 -10.67 14.44
CA THR A 881 28.06 -11.75 13.95
C THR A 881 26.85 -11.17 13.22
N VAL A 882 26.18 -10.17 13.81
CA VAL A 882 24.99 -9.53 13.23
C VAL A 882 25.32 -8.71 11.97
N ALA A 883 26.49 -8.07 11.94
CA ALA A 883 27.03 -7.39 10.76
C ALA A 883 27.40 -8.37 9.63
N GLY A 884 27.49 -9.67 9.90
CA GLY A 884 27.88 -10.69 8.93
C GLY A 884 29.40 -10.77 8.71
N ALA A 885 30.21 -10.14 9.57
CA ALA A 885 31.66 -10.21 9.48
C ALA A 885 32.19 -11.62 9.78
N ILE A 886 31.53 -12.33 10.69
CA ILE A 886 31.87 -13.70 11.09
C ILE A 886 30.60 -14.52 11.10
N ASP A 887 30.69 -15.76 10.61
CA ASP A 887 29.55 -16.68 10.64
C ASP A 887 29.31 -17.22 12.05
N LEU A 888 28.14 -17.83 12.26
CA LEU A 888 27.71 -18.30 13.57
C LEU A 888 28.67 -19.33 14.20
N PRO A 889 29.14 -20.37 13.49
CA PRO A 889 30.10 -21.33 14.06
C PRO A 889 31.43 -20.67 14.44
N THR A 890 31.96 -19.78 13.61
CA THR A 890 33.22 -19.08 13.89
C THR A 890 33.08 -18.15 15.09
N ALA A 891 31.96 -17.43 15.20
CA ALA A 891 31.67 -16.59 16.35
C ALA A 891 31.53 -17.40 17.64
N ALA A 892 30.86 -18.57 17.59
CA ALA A 892 30.74 -19.50 18.72
C ALA A 892 32.11 -19.98 19.20
N ARG A 893 32.99 -20.39 18.27
CA ARG A 893 34.38 -20.77 18.56
C ARG A 893 35.15 -19.64 19.24
N LEU A 894 35.05 -18.44 18.70
CA LEU A 894 35.72 -17.25 19.24
C LEU A 894 35.26 -16.93 20.65
N ILE A 895 33.93 -16.90 20.89
CA ILE A 895 33.39 -16.52 22.20
C ILE A 895 33.58 -17.61 23.26
N CYS A 896 33.50 -18.90 22.89
CA CYS A 896 33.79 -20.01 23.81
C CYS A 896 35.25 -20.00 24.24
N LEU A 897 36.17 -19.90 23.28
CA LEU A 897 37.60 -19.81 23.58
C LEU A 897 37.93 -18.59 24.44
N ARG A 898 37.36 -17.42 24.11
CA ARG A 898 37.57 -16.20 24.92
C ARG A 898 37.09 -16.42 26.35
N GLY A 899 35.90 -17.01 26.53
CA GLY A 899 35.37 -17.37 27.85
C GLY A 899 36.32 -18.27 28.64
N GLU A 900 36.79 -19.36 28.03
CA GLU A 900 37.74 -20.31 28.65
C GLU A 900 39.09 -19.68 29.02
N LEU A 901 39.64 -18.83 28.14
CA LEU A 901 40.89 -18.12 28.40
C LEU A 901 40.71 -17.13 29.55
N THR A 902 39.62 -16.36 29.57
CA THR A 902 39.35 -15.41 30.67
C THR A 902 39.09 -16.10 32.00
N ALA A 903 38.50 -17.31 32.01
CA ALA A 903 38.33 -18.10 33.23
C ALA A 903 39.67 -18.51 33.88
N GLN A 904 40.76 -18.60 33.10
CA GLN A 904 42.10 -18.85 33.66
C GLN A 904 42.69 -17.64 34.39
N ALA A 905 42.11 -16.44 34.17
CA ALA A 905 42.47 -15.23 34.88
C ALA A 905 41.62 -14.98 36.14
N ASP A 906 40.67 -15.88 36.46
CA ASP A 906 39.85 -15.77 37.66
C ASP A 906 40.74 -15.73 38.92
N GLY A 907 40.51 -14.72 39.76
CA GLY A 907 41.27 -14.45 40.97
C GLY A 907 42.52 -13.60 40.76
N LEU A 908 42.93 -13.31 39.51
CA LEU A 908 44.14 -12.53 39.22
C LEU A 908 43.93 -11.01 39.18
N GLY A 909 42.75 -10.52 39.56
CA GLY A 909 42.46 -9.08 39.66
C GLY A 909 40.96 -8.79 39.72
N GLY A 910 40.58 -7.54 39.48
CA GLY A 910 39.18 -7.13 39.44
C GLY A 910 38.92 -5.86 38.66
N MET A 911 37.69 -5.34 38.79
CA MET A 911 37.26 -4.10 38.16
C MET A 911 36.36 -3.28 39.10
N VAL A 912 36.48 -1.95 39.04
CA VAL A 912 35.68 -0.99 39.82
C VAL A 912 35.07 0.04 38.87
N ALA A 913 33.75 0.23 38.96
CA ALA A 913 33.08 1.34 38.28
C ALA A 913 33.14 2.58 39.18
N VAL A 914 33.63 3.70 38.64
CA VAL A 914 33.75 4.99 39.33
C VAL A 914 32.91 6.06 38.63
N THR A 915 32.19 6.86 39.41
CA THR A 915 31.37 7.96 38.89
C THR A 915 32.23 9.21 38.66
N LEU A 916 33.18 9.12 37.73
CA LEU A 916 34.12 10.20 37.37
C LEU A 916 34.27 10.31 35.84
N PRO A 917 34.54 11.52 35.32
CA PRO A 917 35.01 11.70 33.95
C PRO A 917 36.31 10.92 33.69
N ALA A 918 36.53 10.53 32.44
CA ALA A 918 37.67 9.71 32.05
C ALA A 918 39.02 10.34 32.47
N ALA A 919 39.22 11.64 32.24
CA ALA A 919 40.46 12.33 32.59
C ALA A 919 40.76 12.31 34.11
N GLU A 920 39.72 12.45 34.95
CA GLU A 920 39.87 12.39 36.41
C GLU A 920 40.15 10.96 36.88
N ALA A 921 39.47 9.97 36.30
CA ALA A 921 39.72 8.56 36.57
C ALA A 921 41.13 8.12 36.12
N GLU A 922 41.64 8.66 35.01
CA GLU A 922 43.03 8.43 34.55
C GLU A 922 44.04 9.04 35.53
N ALA A 923 43.82 10.27 35.98
CA ALA A 923 44.67 10.92 36.98
C ALA A 923 44.65 10.17 38.33
N LEU A 924 43.52 9.56 38.68
CA LEU A 924 43.36 8.74 39.87
C LEU A 924 44.08 7.39 39.73
N ALA A 925 43.90 6.71 38.60
CA ALA A 925 44.58 5.44 38.29
C ALA A 925 46.11 5.60 38.28
N ALA A 926 46.62 6.72 37.77
CA ALA A 926 48.05 7.02 37.73
C ALA A 926 48.73 7.06 39.12
N ARG A 927 47.97 7.24 40.22
CA ARG A 927 48.51 7.18 41.59
C ARG A 927 48.92 5.76 42.01
N TYR A 928 48.41 4.77 41.31
CA TYR A 928 48.63 3.35 41.55
C TYR A 928 49.58 2.74 40.49
N ASP A 929 50.35 3.58 39.80
CA ASP A 929 51.23 3.20 38.69
C ASP A 929 50.48 2.32 37.66
N GLU A 930 51.10 1.24 37.17
CA GLU A 930 50.47 0.29 36.24
C GLU A 930 49.56 -0.75 36.93
N ARG A 931 49.35 -0.66 38.25
CA ARG A 931 48.52 -1.63 39.00
C ARG A 931 47.03 -1.42 38.72
N ILE A 932 46.62 -0.22 38.31
CA ILE A 932 45.25 0.14 37.91
C ILE A 932 45.28 0.89 36.59
N VAL A 933 44.42 0.50 35.65
CA VAL A 933 44.25 1.18 34.36
C VAL A 933 42.77 1.44 34.07
N VAL A 934 42.49 2.37 33.15
CA VAL A 934 41.13 2.55 32.63
C VAL A 934 40.80 1.41 31.67
N ALA A 935 39.71 0.70 31.96
CA ALA A 935 39.19 -0.41 31.17
C ALA A 935 38.03 0.00 30.24
N ALA A 936 37.20 0.96 30.65
CA ALA A 936 36.10 1.44 29.83
C ALA A 936 35.72 2.90 30.15
N ARG A 937 35.45 3.68 29.10
CA ARG A 937 34.89 5.03 29.15
C ARG A 937 33.41 4.94 28.74
N ASN A 938 32.52 4.74 29.72
CA ASN A 938 31.11 4.39 29.45
C ASN A 938 30.20 5.61 29.29
N SER A 939 30.50 6.71 29.95
CA SER A 939 29.78 7.97 29.77
C SER A 939 30.64 9.15 30.24
N PRO A 940 30.20 10.41 30.05
CA PRO A 940 30.91 11.57 30.58
C PRO A 940 31.14 11.56 32.09
N ARG A 941 30.43 10.69 32.85
CA ARG A 941 30.51 10.60 34.31
C ARG A 941 30.71 9.19 34.83
N LEU A 942 30.92 8.19 33.96
CA LEU A 942 31.08 6.79 34.37
C LEU A 942 32.27 6.17 33.66
N THR A 943 33.29 5.83 34.44
CA THR A 943 34.52 5.18 33.97
C THR A 943 34.72 3.88 34.74
N VAL A 944 35.24 2.84 34.09
CA VAL A 944 35.58 1.56 34.73
C VAL A 944 37.08 1.41 34.78
N LEU A 945 37.59 1.10 35.97
CA LEU A 945 38.98 0.84 36.27
C LEU A 945 39.20 -0.66 36.44
N SER A 946 40.35 -1.17 35.98
CA SER A 946 40.75 -2.57 36.09
C SER A 946 42.17 -2.70 36.61
N GLY A 947 42.42 -3.67 37.47
CA GLY A 947 43.72 -3.79 38.12
C GLY A 947 43.81 -4.88 39.18
N GLU A 948 44.87 -4.80 39.97
CA GLU A 948 45.13 -5.68 41.10
C GLU A 948 44.05 -5.54 42.19
N SER A 949 43.65 -6.64 42.80
CA SER A 949 42.53 -6.67 43.74
C SER A 949 42.77 -5.81 44.99
N ASP A 950 44.00 -5.81 45.51
CA ASP A 950 44.41 -5.02 46.66
C ASP A 950 44.52 -3.52 46.34
N ALA A 951 45.09 -3.16 45.19
CA ALA A 951 45.12 -1.77 44.70
C ALA A 951 43.70 -1.21 44.53
N LEU A 952 42.77 -2.01 44.00
CA LEU A 952 41.37 -1.62 43.86
C LEU A 952 40.65 -1.47 45.22
N ASP A 953 41.04 -2.24 46.24
CA ASP A 953 40.51 -2.07 47.60
C ASP A 953 41.04 -0.81 48.27
N GLU A 954 42.33 -0.50 48.09
CA GLU A 954 42.94 0.78 48.50
C GLU A 954 42.22 1.96 47.83
N LEU A 955 42.02 1.89 46.51
CA LEU A 955 41.28 2.89 45.75
C LEU A 955 39.86 3.09 46.27
N LEU A 956 39.14 2.00 46.56
CA LEU A 956 37.78 2.09 47.11
C LEU A 956 37.76 2.70 48.51
N ALA A 957 38.80 2.50 49.32
CA ALA A 957 38.94 3.16 50.61
C ALA A 957 39.17 4.67 50.43
N ASP A 958 40.10 5.06 49.56
CA ASP A 958 40.40 6.47 49.25
C ASP A 958 39.17 7.22 48.73
N LEU A 959 38.35 6.58 47.88
CA LEU A 959 37.17 7.20 47.30
C LEU A 959 36.01 7.36 48.28
N ARG A 960 35.94 6.51 49.33
CA ARG A 960 34.94 6.69 50.40
C ARG A 960 35.13 8.01 51.14
N ASP A 961 36.38 8.42 51.36
CA ASP A 961 36.71 9.65 52.09
C ASP A 961 36.50 10.93 51.26
N THR A 962 36.43 10.80 49.93
CA THR A 962 36.23 11.93 48.99
C THR A 962 34.80 12.07 48.49
N GLY A 963 33.89 11.16 48.89
CA GLY A 963 32.47 11.19 48.51
C GLY A 963 32.19 10.75 47.06
N VAL A 964 33.19 10.24 46.34
CA VAL A 964 33.03 9.73 44.97
C VAL A 964 32.35 8.37 45.01
N ARG A 965 31.25 8.20 44.26
CA ARG A 965 30.56 6.92 44.16
C ARG A 965 31.38 5.93 43.32
N ALA A 966 31.81 4.84 43.95
CA ALA A 966 32.54 3.75 43.33
C ALA A 966 32.05 2.38 43.84
N GLY A 967 32.10 1.35 43.00
CA GLY A 967 31.69 0.00 43.37
C GLY A 967 32.35 -1.10 42.54
N ARG A 968 32.57 -2.27 43.16
CA ARG A 968 33.11 -3.43 42.46
C ARG A 968 32.14 -3.92 41.38
N VAL A 969 32.67 -4.17 40.18
CA VAL A 969 31.97 -4.90 39.13
C VAL A 969 31.99 -6.38 39.50
N ARG A 970 30.91 -7.12 39.24
CA ARG A 970 30.81 -8.56 39.54
C ARG A 970 31.62 -9.38 38.53
N ILE A 971 32.94 -9.22 38.57
CA ILE A 971 33.93 -9.91 37.73
C ILE A 971 35.17 -10.15 38.59
N ASN A 972 35.73 -11.36 38.53
CA ASN A 972 36.84 -11.78 39.39
C ASN A 972 38.19 -11.75 38.68
N PHE A 973 38.29 -11.00 37.57
CA PHE A 973 39.52 -10.83 36.81
C PHE A 973 39.60 -9.41 36.22
N ALA A 974 40.82 -8.99 35.91
CA ALA A 974 41.12 -7.64 35.43
C ALA A 974 41.12 -7.55 33.88
N SER A 975 39.94 -7.53 33.26
CA SER A 975 39.81 -7.37 31.79
C SER A 975 40.28 -6.00 31.30
N HIS A 976 40.71 -5.89 30.04
CA HIS A 976 41.21 -4.64 29.43
C HIS A 976 42.44 -4.05 30.15
N SER A 977 43.29 -4.93 30.68
CA SER A 977 44.51 -4.57 31.42
C SER A 977 45.67 -5.50 31.03
N ARG A 978 46.86 -5.24 31.57
CA ARG A 978 48.05 -6.09 31.37
C ARG A 978 47.84 -7.56 31.72
N PHE A 979 46.89 -7.86 32.60
CA PHE A 979 46.54 -9.25 32.97
C PHE A 979 46.02 -10.08 31.80
N MET A 980 45.60 -9.44 30.69
CA MET A 980 45.15 -10.12 29.48
C MET A 980 46.29 -10.42 28.48
N GLU A 981 47.47 -9.79 28.63
CA GLU A 981 48.60 -9.96 27.70
C GLU A 981 49.08 -11.42 27.58
N PRO A 982 49.16 -12.22 28.68
CA PRO A 982 49.52 -13.64 28.58
C PRO A 982 48.52 -14.48 27.75
N LEU A 983 47.28 -14.00 27.59
CA LEU A 983 46.23 -14.69 26.85
C LEU A 983 46.23 -14.33 25.36
N GLN A 984 46.79 -13.17 24.98
CA GLN A 984 46.77 -12.70 23.59
C GLN A 984 47.43 -13.66 22.59
N PRO A 985 48.63 -14.22 22.82
CA PRO A 985 49.25 -15.15 21.87
C PRO A 985 48.40 -16.41 21.62
N ARG A 986 47.72 -16.90 22.67
CA ARG A 986 46.84 -18.08 22.57
C ARG A 986 45.59 -17.78 21.77
N LEU A 987 45.00 -16.61 21.97
CA LEU A 987 43.83 -16.17 21.21
C LEU A 987 44.18 -15.97 19.73
N ILE A 988 45.34 -15.35 19.43
CA ILE A 988 45.82 -15.16 18.06
C ILE A 988 46.05 -16.50 17.36
N GLU A 989 46.78 -17.43 18.00
CA GLU A 989 47.08 -18.73 17.40
C GLU A 989 45.81 -19.53 17.13
N ALA A 990 44.86 -19.53 18.07
CA ALA A 990 43.61 -20.24 17.87
C ALA A 990 42.76 -19.62 16.76
N LEU A 991 42.84 -18.30 16.55
CA LEU A 991 42.09 -17.58 15.52
C LEU A 991 42.86 -17.37 14.21
N LYS A 992 44.02 -18.00 14.00
CA LYS A 992 44.84 -17.80 12.79
C LYS A 992 44.11 -18.08 11.46
N ASP A 993 43.12 -18.96 11.50
CA ASP A 993 42.30 -19.35 10.35
C ASP A 993 41.01 -18.53 10.23
N LEU A 994 40.81 -17.54 11.09
CA LEU A 994 39.70 -16.59 10.99
C LEU A 994 39.80 -15.82 9.66
N ARG A 995 38.72 -15.83 8.89
CA ARG A 995 38.59 -15.09 7.63
C ARG A 995 37.32 -14.23 7.68
N PRO A 996 37.41 -13.02 8.27
CA PRO A 996 36.28 -12.12 8.35
C PRO A 996 35.77 -11.73 6.96
N GLN A 997 34.47 -11.63 6.81
CA GLN A 997 33.77 -11.29 5.57
C GLN A 997 33.40 -9.80 5.53
N PRO A 998 33.21 -9.21 4.34
CA PRO A 998 32.68 -7.85 4.22
C PRO A 998 31.37 -7.65 4.99
N LEU A 999 31.21 -6.47 5.60
CA LEU A 999 30.06 -6.17 6.45
C LEU A 999 28.79 -5.96 5.62
N SER A 1000 27.70 -6.59 6.05
CA SER A 1000 26.34 -6.34 5.54
C SER A 1000 25.61 -5.22 6.29
N VAL A 1001 26.07 -4.90 7.51
CA VAL A 1001 25.63 -3.75 8.32
C VAL A 1001 26.88 -3.05 8.84
N PRO A 1002 27.00 -1.72 8.71
CA PRO A 1002 28.11 -0.96 9.29
C PRO A 1002 28.35 -1.29 10.78
N LEU A 1003 29.62 -1.45 11.14
CA LEU A 1003 30.05 -1.67 12.52
C LEU A 1003 31.00 -0.56 12.95
N ARG A 1004 30.73 0.07 14.10
CA ARG A 1004 31.67 0.99 14.74
C ARG A 1004 32.31 0.30 15.95
N SER A 1005 33.63 0.25 15.94
CA SER A 1005 34.41 -0.39 17.01
C SER A 1005 34.55 0.54 18.20
N THR A 1006 34.38 0.00 19.39
CA THR A 1006 34.74 0.63 20.67
C THR A 1006 36.22 0.47 21.02
N VAL A 1007 36.97 -0.34 20.26
CA VAL A 1007 38.43 -0.49 20.37
C VAL A 1007 39.16 0.59 19.57
N THR A 1008 38.64 0.97 18.41
CA THR A 1008 39.22 2.02 17.55
C THR A 1008 38.45 3.34 17.57
N ALA A 1009 37.19 3.35 18.02
CA ALA A 1009 36.23 4.46 17.87
C ALA A 1009 35.91 4.81 16.39
N GLU A 1010 36.32 3.95 15.46
CA GLU A 1010 36.17 4.14 14.02
C GLU A 1010 35.24 3.10 13.42
N ARG A 1011 34.74 3.39 12.21
CA ARG A 1011 34.01 2.40 11.41
C ARG A 1011 34.98 1.36 10.89
N MET A 1012 34.63 0.09 11.06
CA MET A 1012 35.48 -1.03 10.65
C MET A 1012 35.10 -1.53 9.26
N SER A 1013 36.06 -2.09 8.54
CA SER A 1013 35.76 -3.05 7.48
C SER A 1013 35.73 -4.47 8.03
N GLY A 1014 35.10 -5.39 7.29
CA GLY A 1014 35.04 -6.80 7.67
C GLY A 1014 36.43 -7.40 7.92
N PRO A 1015 37.35 -7.34 6.95
CA PRO A 1015 38.72 -7.87 7.08
C PRO A 1015 39.53 -7.32 8.26
N ASP A 1016 39.20 -6.13 8.78
CA ASP A 1016 39.90 -5.55 9.93
C ASP A 1016 39.61 -6.28 11.24
N LEU A 1017 38.55 -7.10 11.31
CA LEU A 1017 38.12 -7.85 12.49
C LEU A 1017 38.85 -9.20 12.62
N ASP A 1018 40.17 -9.19 12.41
CA ASP A 1018 41.03 -10.36 12.40
C ASP A 1018 41.41 -10.87 13.81
N ALA A 1019 42.24 -11.90 13.87
CA ALA A 1019 42.71 -12.49 15.13
C ALA A 1019 43.43 -11.48 16.05
N ARG A 1020 44.15 -10.51 15.47
CA ARG A 1020 44.86 -9.47 16.21
C ARG A 1020 43.88 -8.48 16.79
N TYR A 1021 42.88 -8.07 16.01
CA TYR A 1021 41.79 -7.22 16.49
C TYR A 1021 41.11 -7.81 17.73
N TRP A 1022 40.77 -9.11 17.73
CA TRP A 1022 40.12 -9.73 18.89
C TRP A 1022 41.03 -9.84 20.12
N ALA A 1023 42.34 -10.01 19.93
CA ALA A 1023 43.32 -9.92 21.01
C ALA A 1023 43.44 -8.48 21.55
N ASP A 1024 43.35 -7.47 20.69
CA ASP A 1024 43.35 -6.06 21.08
C ASP A 1024 42.03 -5.67 21.76
N ASN A 1025 40.88 -6.19 21.32
CA ASN A 1025 39.58 -6.01 21.98
C ASN A 1025 39.58 -6.52 23.43
N LEU A 1026 40.27 -7.63 23.69
CA LEU A 1026 40.41 -8.18 25.05
C LEU A 1026 41.29 -7.28 25.96
N ARG A 1027 42.31 -6.63 25.39
CA ARG A 1027 43.37 -5.92 26.12
C ARG A 1027 43.16 -4.41 26.22
N SER A 1028 42.57 -3.78 25.22
CA SER A 1028 42.48 -2.33 25.08
C SER A 1028 41.25 -1.76 25.78
N PRO A 1029 41.26 -0.48 26.20
CA PRO A 1029 40.11 0.15 26.82
C PRO A 1029 38.92 0.31 25.85
N VAL A 1030 37.71 0.15 26.37
CA VAL A 1030 36.46 0.32 25.63
C VAL A 1030 36.06 1.80 25.56
N ARG A 1031 36.05 2.39 24.36
CA ARG A 1031 35.72 3.81 24.11
C ARG A 1031 34.23 4.02 23.79
N PHE A 1032 33.35 3.56 24.67
CA PHE A 1032 31.90 3.53 24.41
C PHE A 1032 31.27 4.93 24.28
N ALA A 1033 31.60 5.87 25.18
CA ALA A 1033 31.03 7.21 25.16
C ALA A 1033 31.35 7.98 23.86
N GLU A 1034 32.57 7.79 23.33
CA GLU A 1034 33.03 8.41 22.08
C GLU A 1034 32.22 7.89 20.88
N VAL A 1035 31.97 6.58 20.84
CA VAL A 1035 31.17 5.93 19.79
C VAL A 1035 29.71 6.39 19.83
N ILE A 1036 29.08 6.46 21.02
CA ILE A 1036 27.69 6.93 21.14
C ILE A 1036 27.55 8.38 20.67
N ALA A 1037 28.48 9.26 21.08
CA ALA A 1037 28.50 10.65 20.64
C ALA A 1037 28.66 10.76 19.11
N ALA A 1038 29.58 10.00 18.53
CA ALA A 1038 29.81 9.98 17.09
C ALA A 1038 28.55 9.55 16.31
N GLU A 1039 27.87 8.47 16.74
CA GLU A 1039 26.66 8.00 16.08
C GLU A 1039 25.51 9.00 16.23
N SER A 1040 25.30 9.61 17.40
CA SER A 1040 24.27 10.63 17.58
C SER A 1040 24.49 11.90 16.75
N GLY A 1041 25.75 12.22 16.43
CA GLY A 1041 26.11 13.40 15.64
C GLY A 1041 25.78 13.29 14.15
N GLU A 1042 25.44 12.10 13.66
CA GLU A 1042 25.16 11.87 12.24
C GLU A 1042 23.64 11.96 11.89
N GLY A 1043 22.76 12.29 12.85
CA GLY A 1043 21.32 12.54 12.63
C GLY A 1043 20.39 11.88 13.66
N PRO A 1044 19.07 11.99 13.50
CA PRO A 1044 18.10 11.38 14.41
C PRO A 1044 18.32 9.88 14.58
N THR A 1045 18.52 9.43 15.82
CA THR A 1045 19.02 8.08 16.10
C THR A 1045 18.33 7.42 17.29
N VAL A 1046 17.94 6.16 17.13
CA VAL A 1046 17.40 5.29 18.18
C VAL A 1046 18.45 4.24 18.53
N PHE A 1047 18.93 4.28 19.77
CA PHE A 1047 19.83 3.27 20.32
C PHE A 1047 19.01 2.19 21.01
N LEU A 1048 18.97 0.99 20.43
CA LEU A 1048 18.31 -0.18 21.01
C LEU A 1048 19.36 -1.09 21.66
N GLU A 1049 19.26 -1.25 22.98
CA GLU A 1049 20.11 -2.21 23.69
C GLU A 1049 19.62 -3.65 23.44
N ILE A 1050 20.47 -4.48 22.85
CA ILE A 1050 20.17 -5.88 22.57
C ILE A 1050 20.72 -6.72 23.72
N SER A 1051 19.91 -6.97 24.75
CA SER A 1051 20.40 -7.68 25.94
C SER A 1051 19.30 -8.38 26.76
N PRO A 1052 19.66 -9.44 27.50
CA PRO A 1052 18.76 -10.10 28.46
C PRO A 1052 18.48 -9.25 29.70
N HIS A 1053 19.32 -8.25 29.99
CA HIS A 1053 19.07 -7.22 30.98
C HIS A 1053 19.82 -5.94 30.61
N SER A 1054 19.12 -4.81 30.66
CA SER A 1054 19.69 -3.52 30.30
C SER A 1054 20.75 -3.04 31.27
N VAL A 1055 21.98 -2.85 30.78
CA VAL A 1055 23.13 -2.36 31.56
C VAL A 1055 23.79 -1.11 30.95
N LEU A 1056 23.52 -0.81 29.68
CA LEU A 1056 24.09 0.34 28.97
C LEU A 1056 23.08 1.47 28.73
N ALA A 1057 21.79 1.24 28.94
CA ALA A 1057 20.74 2.26 28.79
C ALA A 1057 21.04 3.57 29.53
N GLN A 1058 21.39 3.50 30.82
CA GLN A 1058 21.72 4.70 31.61
C GLN A 1058 23.03 5.38 31.13
N PRO A 1059 24.15 4.66 30.90
CA PRO A 1059 25.34 5.25 30.27
C PRO A 1059 25.06 5.95 28.93
N MET A 1060 24.25 5.35 28.06
CA MET A 1060 23.85 5.96 26.78
C MET A 1060 23.06 7.25 27.02
N GLN A 1061 22.07 7.24 27.92
CA GLN A 1061 21.32 8.44 28.29
C GLN A 1061 22.22 9.56 28.82
N GLN A 1062 23.28 9.22 29.58
CA GLN A 1062 24.25 10.20 30.05
C GLN A 1062 25.12 10.78 28.93
N CYS A 1063 25.45 9.99 27.90
CA CYS A 1063 26.18 10.49 26.73
C CYS A 1063 25.34 11.46 25.89
N LEU A 1064 24.03 11.25 25.86
CA LEU A 1064 23.08 12.00 25.04
C LEU A 1064 22.44 13.18 25.79
N ALA A 1065 22.78 13.36 27.08
CA ALA A 1065 22.21 14.41 27.90
C ALA A 1065 22.54 15.81 27.33
N GLY A 1066 21.51 16.53 26.88
CA GLY A 1066 21.63 17.88 26.30
C GLY A 1066 21.73 17.93 24.78
N GLY A 1067 21.63 16.79 24.07
CA GLY A 1067 21.50 16.73 22.62
C GLY A 1067 20.06 16.42 22.19
N ASP A 1068 19.56 17.15 21.19
CA ASP A 1068 18.27 16.86 20.57
C ASP A 1068 18.40 15.72 19.55
N GLY A 1069 17.36 14.88 19.42
CA GLY A 1069 17.23 13.91 18.31
C GLY A 1069 17.74 12.49 18.55
N ALA A 1070 18.14 12.12 19.77
CA ALA A 1070 18.54 10.74 20.10
C ALA A 1070 17.61 10.11 21.16
N THR A 1071 17.18 8.87 20.93
CA THR A 1071 16.34 8.09 21.84
C THR A 1071 17.03 6.82 22.28
N VAL A 1072 16.99 6.51 23.59
CA VAL A 1072 17.52 5.25 24.13
C VAL A 1072 16.39 4.32 24.49
N VAL A 1073 16.39 3.13 23.89
CA VAL A 1073 15.45 2.05 24.19
C VAL A 1073 16.19 0.92 24.88
N ALA A 1074 15.92 0.79 26.18
CA ALA A 1074 16.44 -0.29 27.01
C ALA A 1074 15.90 -1.65 26.54
N GLY A 1075 16.75 -2.68 26.54
CA GLY A 1075 16.40 -4.07 26.21
C GLY A 1075 15.54 -4.76 27.28
N LEU A 1076 15.76 -6.06 27.45
CA LEU A 1076 15.01 -6.85 28.43
C LEU A 1076 15.36 -6.47 29.87
N ARG A 1077 14.59 -6.97 30.83
CA ARG A 1077 14.78 -6.68 32.26
C ARG A 1077 14.55 -7.93 33.11
N ARG A 1078 15.51 -8.22 33.99
CA ARG A 1078 15.41 -9.30 34.98
C ARG A 1078 14.14 -9.16 35.83
N GLY A 1079 13.41 -10.27 36.00
CA GLY A 1079 12.22 -10.34 36.83
C GLY A 1079 10.97 -9.68 36.23
N VAL A 1080 11.01 -9.32 34.95
CA VAL A 1080 9.86 -8.82 34.18
C VAL A 1080 9.62 -9.79 33.02
N SER A 1081 8.36 -10.01 32.64
CA SER A 1081 8.01 -10.86 31.49
C SER A 1081 8.73 -10.38 30.23
N GLU A 1082 9.37 -11.31 29.54
CA GLU A 1082 10.16 -11.03 28.34
C GLU A 1082 9.26 -10.67 27.17
N THR A 1083 8.11 -11.35 27.06
CA THR A 1083 7.13 -11.08 26.00
C THR A 1083 6.51 -9.71 26.17
N ALA A 1084 6.08 -9.36 27.39
CA ALA A 1084 5.54 -8.03 27.70
C ALA A 1084 6.58 -6.95 27.39
N ARG A 1085 7.84 -7.18 27.79
CA ARG A 1085 8.93 -6.24 27.55
C ARG A 1085 9.25 -6.05 26.06
N VAL A 1086 9.18 -7.12 25.26
CA VAL A 1086 9.31 -7.04 23.80
C VAL A 1086 8.21 -6.17 23.19
N ALA A 1087 6.95 -6.34 23.61
CA ALA A 1087 5.85 -5.51 23.14
C ALA A 1087 6.02 -4.03 23.54
N GLU A 1088 6.44 -3.75 24.77
CA GLU A 1088 6.76 -2.38 25.22
C GLU A 1088 7.90 -1.74 24.41
N ILE A 1089 8.93 -2.51 24.07
CA ILE A 1089 10.04 -2.04 23.23
C ILE A 1089 9.52 -1.72 21.83
N ALA A 1090 8.69 -2.57 21.23
CA ALA A 1090 8.10 -2.30 19.91
C ALA A 1090 7.23 -1.04 19.91
N ALA A 1091 6.40 -0.84 20.95
CA ALA A 1091 5.65 0.40 21.14
C ALA A 1091 6.57 1.63 21.22
N ARG A 1092 7.65 1.58 22.02
CA ARG A 1092 8.61 2.69 22.13
C ARG A 1092 9.34 2.98 20.83
N LEU A 1093 9.73 1.94 20.09
CA LEU A 1093 10.39 2.08 18.79
C LEU A 1093 9.45 2.77 17.79
N TYR A 1094 8.18 2.37 17.73
CA TYR A 1094 7.19 3.00 16.85
C TYR A 1094 6.95 4.47 17.20
N SER A 1095 6.79 4.80 18.49
CA SER A 1095 6.68 6.20 18.94
C SER A 1095 7.92 7.02 18.61
N ALA A 1096 9.11 6.41 18.59
CA ALA A 1096 10.36 7.08 18.20
C ALA A 1096 10.55 7.21 16.67
N GLY A 1097 9.60 6.74 15.86
CA GLY A 1097 9.60 6.89 14.41
C GLY A 1097 10.14 5.70 13.62
N VAL A 1098 10.45 4.58 14.28
CA VAL A 1098 10.78 3.30 13.62
C VAL A 1098 9.50 2.67 13.12
N ASP A 1099 9.51 2.05 11.94
CA ASP A 1099 8.34 1.37 11.38
C ASP A 1099 8.50 -0.16 11.50
N PRO A 1100 7.85 -0.83 12.48
CA PRO A 1100 7.82 -2.29 12.54
C PRO A 1100 7.06 -2.89 11.34
N ASP A 1101 7.42 -4.10 10.95
CA ASP A 1101 6.60 -4.92 10.05
C ASP A 1101 5.38 -5.45 10.83
N TRP A 1102 4.30 -4.69 10.79
CA TRP A 1102 3.05 -5.03 11.45
C TRP A 1102 2.42 -6.32 10.92
N SER A 1103 2.76 -6.77 9.70
CA SER A 1103 2.29 -8.05 9.18
C SER A 1103 2.97 -9.25 9.85
N ALA A 1104 4.19 -9.07 10.35
CA ALA A 1104 4.88 -10.09 11.16
C ALA A 1104 4.33 -10.17 12.59
N ILE A 1105 3.84 -9.05 13.15
CA ILE A 1105 3.26 -8.99 14.51
C ILE A 1105 1.78 -9.43 14.50
N TYR A 1106 1.02 -8.96 13.51
CA TYR A 1106 -0.40 -9.27 13.30
C TYR A 1106 -0.61 -9.90 11.92
N PRO A 1107 -0.33 -11.21 11.75
CA PRO A 1107 -0.40 -11.89 10.46
C PRO A 1107 -1.81 -11.93 9.86
N ALA A 1108 -2.83 -12.04 10.72
CA ALA A 1108 -4.23 -11.96 10.32
C ALA A 1108 -4.78 -10.55 10.59
N LEU A 1109 -5.55 -10.02 9.63
CA LEU A 1109 -6.35 -8.82 9.79
C LEU A 1109 -7.82 -9.24 9.69
N ARG A 1110 -8.56 -9.10 10.78
CA ARG A 1110 -10.02 -9.25 10.80
C ARG A 1110 -10.61 -7.98 11.41
N LEU A 1111 -11.51 -7.34 10.68
CA LEU A 1111 -12.15 -6.09 11.11
C LEU A 1111 -13.26 -6.39 12.11
N PRO A 1112 -13.20 -5.86 13.34
CA PRO A 1112 -14.36 -5.89 14.22
C PRO A 1112 -15.42 -4.89 13.71
N GLU A 1113 -16.66 -5.04 14.17
CA GLU A 1113 -17.80 -4.23 13.67
C GLU A 1113 -17.66 -2.72 13.95
N ASP A 1114 -16.92 -2.36 15.00
CA ASP A 1114 -16.73 -0.97 15.44
C ASP A 1114 -15.27 -0.72 15.80
N VAL A 1115 -14.61 0.15 15.03
CA VAL A 1115 -13.26 0.67 15.30
C VAL A 1115 -13.27 2.16 15.01
N PRO A 1116 -12.76 3.01 15.92
CA PRO A 1116 -12.69 4.45 15.67
C PRO A 1116 -11.97 4.78 14.35
N THR A 1117 -12.55 5.73 13.61
CA THR A 1117 -11.96 6.36 12.43
C THR A 1117 -11.18 7.63 12.80
N TYR A 1118 -10.56 8.29 11.83
CA TYR A 1118 -9.82 9.53 12.05
C TYR A 1118 -10.69 10.65 12.69
N PRO A 1119 -10.24 11.29 13.79
CA PRO A 1119 -11.02 12.32 14.49
C PRO A 1119 -10.78 13.71 13.85
N TRP A 1120 -11.57 14.02 12.82
CA TRP A 1120 -11.49 15.27 12.05
C TRP A 1120 -11.47 16.54 12.93
N GLN A 1121 -10.49 17.42 12.71
CA GLN A 1121 -10.36 18.72 13.38
C GLN A 1121 -11.06 19.81 12.57
N ARG A 1122 -12.38 19.64 12.41
CA ARG A 1122 -13.18 20.51 11.54
C ARG A 1122 -13.16 21.95 12.01
N ARG A 1123 -12.95 22.86 11.06
CA ARG A 1123 -13.16 24.29 11.23
C ARG A 1123 -14.28 24.73 10.31
N ARG A 1124 -14.97 25.80 10.71
CA ARG A 1124 -15.96 26.44 9.85
C ARG A 1124 -15.28 26.93 8.57
N THR A 1125 -15.78 26.49 7.43
CA THR A 1125 -15.25 26.75 6.10
C THR A 1125 -16.39 27.19 5.19
N TRP A 1126 -16.42 28.47 4.86
CA TRP A 1126 -17.48 29.07 4.05
C TRP A 1126 -17.02 30.39 3.44
N PHE A 1127 -17.29 30.61 2.15
CA PHE A 1127 -16.94 31.87 1.50
C PHE A 1127 -17.55 33.09 2.22
N THR A 1128 -16.80 34.18 2.27
CA THR A 1128 -17.29 35.46 2.77
C THR A 1128 -18.08 36.18 1.67
N PRO A 1129 -19.38 36.48 1.88
CA PRO A 1129 -20.15 37.30 0.96
C PRO A 1129 -19.53 38.71 0.83
N ALA A 1130 -19.46 39.24 -0.39
CA ALA A 1130 -19.15 40.64 -0.61
C ALA A 1130 -20.32 41.51 -0.09
N GLU A 1131 -20.04 42.55 0.69
CA GLU A 1131 -21.03 43.56 1.05
C GLU A 1131 -21.55 44.22 -0.24
N THR A 1132 -22.80 43.95 -0.62
CA THR A 1132 -23.44 44.52 -1.82
C THR A 1132 -23.40 46.07 -1.78
N PRO A 1133 -22.68 46.77 -2.67
CA PRO A 1133 -23.01 48.15 -2.98
C PRO A 1133 -24.28 48.13 -3.84
N ARG A 1134 -25.20 49.07 -3.59
CA ARG A 1134 -26.35 49.31 -4.48
C ARG A 1134 -25.85 49.50 -5.91
N VAL A 1135 -26.50 48.81 -6.85
CA VAL A 1135 -26.18 48.80 -8.28
C VAL A 1135 -26.12 50.23 -8.83
N GLU A 1136 -24.93 50.71 -9.11
CA GLU A 1136 -24.64 51.60 -10.24
C GLU A 1136 -23.62 50.88 -11.14
N THR A 1137 -23.88 50.95 -12.46
CA THR A 1137 -23.19 50.31 -13.59
C THR A 1137 -21.67 50.05 -13.38
N PRO A 1138 -21.15 48.84 -13.67
CA PRO A 1138 -19.76 48.52 -13.36
C PRO A 1138 -18.79 49.25 -14.30
N ALA A 1139 -17.97 50.12 -13.73
CA ALA A 1139 -16.58 50.22 -14.17
C ALA A 1139 -15.85 48.96 -13.66
N VAL A 1140 -15.02 48.36 -14.51
CA VAL A 1140 -14.18 47.20 -14.14
C VAL A 1140 -13.34 47.57 -12.92
N PRO A 1141 -13.49 46.91 -11.75
CA PRO A 1141 -12.60 47.15 -10.64
C PRO A 1141 -11.28 46.44 -10.94
N GLU A 1142 -10.21 47.21 -11.04
CA GLU A 1142 -8.86 46.70 -10.82
C GLU A 1142 -8.84 46.14 -9.39
N SER A 1143 -8.55 44.84 -9.27
CA SER A 1143 -8.42 44.13 -7.99
C SER A 1143 -7.47 44.89 -7.05
N ALA A 1144 -8.02 45.58 -6.04
CA ALA A 1144 -7.23 46.17 -4.97
C ALA A 1144 -6.63 45.03 -4.14
N ALA A 1145 -5.34 44.75 -4.36
CA ALA A 1145 -4.55 43.93 -3.46
C ALA A 1145 -4.45 44.64 -2.09
N PRO A 1146 -4.35 43.90 -0.97
CA PRO A 1146 -4.02 44.51 0.31
C PRO A 1146 -2.72 45.33 0.20
N GLU A 1147 -2.66 46.49 0.87
CA GLU A 1147 -1.44 47.30 0.95
C GLU A 1147 -0.34 46.50 1.68
N ILE A 1148 0.47 45.78 0.91
CA ILE A 1148 1.66 45.08 1.42
C ILE A 1148 2.72 46.16 1.68
N PRO A 1149 3.22 46.31 2.92
CA PRO A 1149 4.14 47.38 3.29
C PRO A 1149 5.36 47.39 2.36
N ALA A 1150 5.67 48.56 1.79
CA ALA A 1150 6.85 48.76 0.94
C ALA A 1150 8.17 48.72 1.74
N GLU A 1151 8.09 48.75 3.07
CA GLU A 1151 9.23 48.74 3.98
C GLU A 1151 9.27 47.40 4.74
N GLY A 1152 10.19 46.53 4.30
CA GLY A 1152 10.49 45.22 4.87
C GLY A 1152 11.49 44.50 3.96
N GLY A 1153 12.42 43.70 4.52
CA GLY A 1153 13.32 42.88 3.71
C GLY A 1153 12.56 41.90 2.82
N VAL A 1154 13.24 41.28 1.83
CA VAL A 1154 12.66 40.32 0.87
C VAL A 1154 11.79 39.28 1.58
N LEU A 1155 12.25 38.78 2.72
CA LEU A 1155 11.55 37.79 3.52
C LEU A 1155 10.18 38.27 4.02
N ALA A 1156 10.09 39.50 4.55
CA ALA A 1156 8.85 40.03 5.11
C ALA A 1156 7.79 40.25 4.01
N ILE A 1157 8.21 40.75 2.85
CA ILE A 1157 7.33 40.96 1.69
C ILE A 1157 6.89 39.61 1.13
N LEU A 1158 7.80 38.64 1.03
CA LEU A 1158 7.48 37.30 0.56
C LEU A 1158 6.47 36.60 1.47
N ILE A 1159 6.65 36.67 2.79
CA ILE A 1159 5.68 36.15 3.77
C ILE A 1159 4.32 36.84 3.59
N ALA A 1160 4.28 38.15 3.38
CA ALA A 1160 3.02 38.86 3.16
C ALA A 1160 2.30 38.43 1.86
N GLU A 1161 3.03 38.26 0.75
CA GLU A 1161 2.46 37.77 -0.51
C GLU A 1161 1.95 36.33 -0.38
N LEU A 1162 2.70 35.45 0.30
CA LEU A 1162 2.29 34.08 0.57
C LEU A 1162 1.08 34.02 1.49
N SER A 1163 1.03 34.86 2.54
CA SER A 1163 -0.12 35.00 3.43
C SER A 1163 -1.38 35.40 2.68
N ALA A 1164 -1.26 36.35 1.75
CA ALA A 1164 -2.38 36.78 0.93
C ALA A 1164 -2.88 35.69 -0.03
N VAL A 1165 -1.98 34.90 -0.62
CA VAL A 1165 -2.38 33.82 -1.54
C VAL A 1165 -2.98 32.64 -0.78
N LEU A 1166 -2.36 32.21 0.32
CA LEU A 1166 -2.75 31.01 1.08
C LEU A 1166 -3.87 31.28 2.10
N GLY A 1167 -4.13 32.53 2.46
CA GLY A 1167 -5.10 32.90 3.50
C GLY A 1167 -4.61 32.54 4.91
N LEU A 1168 -3.29 32.60 5.14
CA LEU A 1168 -2.63 32.27 6.41
C LEU A 1168 -2.06 33.53 7.07
N SER A 1169 -1.99 33.58 8.40
CA SER A 1169 -1.26 34.64 9.10
C SER A 1169 0.25 34.53 8.84
N ALA A 1170 0.99 35.63 9.03
CA ALA A 1170 2.45 35.63 8.82
C ALA A 1170 3.17 34.62 9.72
N GLU A 1171 2.67 34.37 10.96
CA GLU A 1171 3.27 33.39 11.86
C GLU A 1171 3.03 31.94 11.42
N GLN A 1172 1.99 31.70 10.61
CA GLN A 1172 1.62 30.38 10.13
C GLN A 1172 2.44 29.92 8.91
N ILE A 1173 3.27 30.79 8.33
CA ILE A 1173 4.09 30.46 7.15
C ILE A 1173 5.48 30.00 7.59
N PRO A 1174 5.78 28.70 7.48
CA PRO A 1174 7.06 28.14 7.90
C PRO A 1174 8.16 28.56 6.93
N ARG A 1175 9.24 29.13 7.48
CA ARG A 1175 10.37 29.62 6.67
C ARG A 1175 11.09 28.53 5.88
N ARG A 1176 11.27 27.36 6.51
CA ARG A 1176 12.13 26.26 6.01
C ARG A 1176 11.37 25.04 5.49
N ARG A 1177 10.03 25.07 5.47
CA ARG A 1177 9.24 23.94 4.94
C ARG A 1177 8.83 24.22 3.50
N PRO A 1178 8.77 23.20 2.64
CA PRO A 1178 8.21 23.34 1.30
C PRO A 1178 6.78 23.90 1.36
N LEU A 1179 6.48 24.87 0.51
CA LEU A 1179 5.17 25.54 0.50
C LEU A 1179 4.00 24.58 0.25
N ARG A 1180 4.21 23.48 -0.48
CA ARG A 1180 3.19 22.43 -0.65
C ARG A 1180 2.66 21.85 0.67
N GLU A 1181 3.46 21.87 1.73
CA GLU A 1181 3.06 21.35 3.04
C GLU A 1181 2.17 22.30 3.84
N VAL A 1182 2.02 23.55 3.38
CA VAL A 1182 1.10 24.55 3.96
C VAL A 1182 -0.03 24.93 3.01
N GLY A 1183 -0.36 24.02 2.10
CA GLY A 1183 -1.50 24.16 1.20
C GLY A 1183 -1.23 25.00 -0.04
N CYS A 1184 0.04 25.21 -0.41
CA CYS A 1184 0.36 25.72 -1.74
C CYS A 1184 0.18 24.60 -2.77
N ASP A 1185 -0.89 24.68 -3.57
CA ASP A 1185 -1.11 23.79 -4.69
C ASP A 1185 -0.53 24.37 -5.99
N SER A 1186 -0.74 23.68 -7.12
CA SER A 1186 -0.23 24.16 -8.41
C SER A 1186 -0.86 25.50 -8.82
N LEU A 1187 -2.06 25.82 -8.34
CA LEU A 1187 -2.76 27.06 -8.67
C LEU A 1187 -2.23 28.24 -7.84
N ALA A 1188 -2.09 28.03 -6.53
CA ALA A 1188 -1.43 28.96 -5.62
C ALA A 1188 0.01 29.22 -6.09
N ALA A 1189 0.74 28.20 -6.55
CA ALA A 1189 2.09 28.38 -7.10
C ALA A 1189 2.10 29.23 -8.38
N VAL A 1190 1.06 29.14 -9.22
CA VAL A 1190 0.90 30.02 -10.40
C VAL A 1190 0.56 31.45 -9.97
N GLU A 1191 -0.32 31.65 -8.99
CA GLU A 1191 -0.66 32.99 -8.48
C GLU A 1191 0.55 33.65 -7.78
N ILE A 1192 1.24 32.90 -6.92
CA ILE A 1192 2.48 33.33 -6.25
C ILE A 1192 3.50 33.72 -7.30
N ARG A 1193 3.80 32.84 -8.26
CA ARG A 1193 4.73 33.15 -9.36
C ARG A 1193 4.34 34.45 -10.06
N ALA A 1194 3.08 34.63 -10.45
CA ALA A 1194 2.62 35.84 -11.13
C ALA A 1194 2.72 37.11 -10.25
N ARG A 1195 2.63 36.98 -8.93
CA ARG A 1195 2.88 38.08 -7.97
C ARG A 1195 4.37 38.37 -7.84
N LEU A 1196 5.21 37.34 -7.71
CA LEU A 1196 6.67 37.46 -7.62
C LEU A 1196 7.25 38.07 -8.91
N GLU A 1197 6.83 37.58 -10.09
CA GLU A 1197 7.21 38.11 -11.41
C GLU A 1197 6.79 39.58 -11.56
N ARG A 1198 5.57 39.96 -11.14
CA ARG A 1198 5.12 41.35 -11.20
C ARG A 1198 5.92 42.27 -10.28
N ARG A 1199 6.36 41.78 -9.12
CA ARG A 1199 7.00 42.61 -8.10
C ARG A 1199 8.51 42.74 -8.28
N TRP A 1200 9.19 41.64 -8.60
CA TRP A 1200 10.64 41.60 -8.71
C TRP A 1200 11.13 41.33 -10.13
N GLY A 1201 10.29 40.82 -11.05
CA GLY A 1201 10.73 40.47 -12.41
C GLY A 1201 11.52 39.16 -12.49
N THR A 1202 11.55 38.37 -11.40
CA THR A 1202 12.23 37.08 -11.35
C THR A 1202 11.43 36.01 -12.10
N GLU A 1203 12.00 35.45 -13.16
CA GLU A 1203 11.42 34.28 -13.84
C GLU A 1203 11.66 33.02 -13.00
N MET A 1204 10.59 32.42 -12.47
CA MET A 1204 10.63 31.16 -11.73
C MET A 1204 9.60 30.19 -12.29
N SER A 1205 9.92 28.90 -12.40
CA SER A 1205 8.89 27.92 -12.76
C SER A 1205 7.92 27.69 -11.60
N SER A 1206 6.63 27.47 -11.87
CA SER A 1206 5.66 27.12 -10.83
C SER A 1206 6.03 25.84 -10.07
N SER A 1207 6.72 24.89 -10.72
CA SER A 1207 7.29 23.70 -10.06
C SER A 1207 8.39 24.04 -9.06
N ALA A 1208 9.20 25.06 -9.34
CA ALA A 1208 10.22 25.54 -8.40
C ALA A 1208 9.56 26.21 -7.19
N VAL A 1209 8.54 27.03 -7.39
CA VAL A 1209 7.79 27.67 -6.30
C VAL A 1209 7.11 26.63 -5.40
N LEU A 1210 6.46 25.63 -5.98
CA LEU A 1210 5.75 24.58 -5.26
C LEU A 1210 6.68 23.73 -4.37
N GLY A 1211 7.91 23.50 -4.84
CA GLY A 1211 8.91 22.70 -4.14
C GLY A 1211 9.73 23.46 -3.10
N ALA A 1212 9.74 24.79 -3.19
CA ALA A 1212 10.60 25.67 -2.40
C ALA A 1212 10.01 25.99 -1.02
N SER A 1213 10.89 26.30 -0.08
CA SER A 1213 10.57 26.99 1.17
C SER A 1213 10.61 28.51 0.98
N VAL A 1214 10.16 29.27 2.00
CA VAL A 1214 10.25 30.74 1.98
C VAL A 1214 11.71 31.19 1.91
N ASP A 1215 12.60 30.51 2.65
CA ASP A 1215 14.02 30.83 2.64
C ASP A 1215 14.64 30.57 1.25
N ASP A 1216 14.27 29.47 0.58
CA ASP A 1216 14.75 29.17 -0.79
C ASP A 1216 14.30 30.24 -1.80
N LEU A 1217 13.05 30.70 -1.69
CA LEU A 1217 12.49 31.75 -2.54
C LEU A 1217 13.14 33.11 -2.25
N ALA A 1218 13.37 33.42 -0.97
CA ALA A 1218 14.03 34.66 -0.56
C ALA A 1218 15.48 34.69 -1.05
N GLU A 1219 16.20 33.56 -0.96
CA GLU A 1219 17.56 33.42 -1.52
C GLU A 1219 17.55 33.61 -3.04
N ALA A 1220 16.62 32.97 -3.76
CA ALA A 1220 16.49 33.11 -5.21
C ALA A 1220 16.22 34.57 -5.64
N ILE A 1221 15.32 35.28 -4.93
CA ILE A 1221 15.01 36.69 -5.21
C ILE A 1221 16.20 37.59 -4.86
N THR A 1222 16.88 37.34 -3.74
CA THR A 1222 18.06 38.12 -3.31
C THR A 1222 19.25 37.92 -4.25
N ALA A 1223 19.41 36.72 -4.82
CA ALA A 1223 20.44 36.41 -5.80
C ALA A 1223 20.24 37.19 -7.12
N THR A 1224 19.00 37.40 -7.55
CA THR A 1224 18.69 38.17 -8.78
C THR A 1224 18.52 39.67 -8.52
N HIS A 1225 18.17 40.09 -7.30
CA HIS A 1225 18.00 41.49 -6.91
C HIS A 1225 18.75 41.82 -5.60
N PRO A 1226 20.09 42.02 -5.65
CA PRO A 1226 20.91 42.25 -4.47
C PRO A 1226 20.51 43.51 -3.68
N ASP A 1227 19.96 44.51 -4.39
CA ASP A 1227 19.51 45.79 -3.82
C ASP A 1227 18.15 45.70 -3.11
N ALA A 1228 17.41 44.59 -3.28
CA ALA A 1228 16.17 44.30 -2.54
C ALA A 1228 16.44 43.70 -1.15
N GLY A 1229 17.65 43.15 -0.93
CA GLY A 1229 18.12 42.74 0.38
C GLY A 1229 18.45 43.97 1.23
N GLY A 1230 17.49 44.41 2.06
CA GLY A 1230 17.76 45.43 3.07
C GLY A 1230 19.04 45.11 3.85
N ARG A 1231 19.83 46.13 4.18
CA ARG A 1231 21.16 46.06 4.84
C ARG A 1231 21.21 45.35 6.21
N THR A 1232 20.16 44.65 6.64
CA THR A 1232 20.02 44.03 7.96
C THR A 1232 20.01 42.50 7.98
N GLU A 1233 20.05 41.79 6.85
CA GLU A 1233 19.92 40.30 6.84
C GLU A 1233 21.25 39.52 6.76
N ARG A 1234 22.42 40.17 6.85
CA ARG A 1234 23.73 39.46 6.88
C ARG A 1234 24.24 39.09 8.27
N GLU A 1235 23.54 39.44 9.34
CA GLU A 1235 23.87 39.03 10.71
C GLU A 1235 22.57 38.72 11.48
N GLY A 1236 22.19 37.45 11.59
CA GLY A 1236 20.99 37.00 12.33
C GLY A 1236 20.77 35.50 12.26
#